data_AF-A0A2A5H6Q2-F1
#
_entry.id   AF-A0A2A5H6Q2-F1
#
_cell.length_a   1.000
_cell.length_b   1.000
_cell.length_c   1.000
_cell.angle_alpha   90.00
_cell.angle_beta   90.00
_cell.angle_gamma   90.00
#
_symmetry.space_group_name_H-M   'P 1'
#
loop_
_entity.id
_entity.type
_entity.pdbx_description
1 polymer ?
#
loop_
_entity_poly.entity_id
_entity_poly.type
_entity_poly.pdbx_seq_one_letter_code
_entity_poly.pdbx_strand_id
1 'polypeptide(L)'
;MKLFTTTLILLCSTALFAQNWTGNVDADWNNSANWSNWPLNGASIVIDPANYTGNAATPIIVVNSVFTPNDIIIQNGGQLTVQANLTTTEDIEVLDANSSMTIQSGIINVGPGNSGRLIVDLSAATTISGGTLNVDQRFIAGDNTTINISGGNTNVGQRFIVELGAQCNVTGGTINITETLAIVDGNANQSSLFLLINGDVTVGNEISFENEVGNYTPTFFMDGGTLTTGDVSWFGAAPGSGSPKMRLLSGNATINGDIINMAGSTVDMYLIISGIANVQFNGSLIETIQITDTITQVGASTFSINTSTTWNNGGVFRGSFSTITVNGNTTLQGTGVYDFHSIAINNAVTLNHVAPTSISIKGDITNNGAYIHNNNTVNLTGTTAQQISGPSSTTFYDLVVNHTSTGITLNQNIQVNNSLTLTSGKIISSTTNLITLIDNATSTLGNDSSFVDGPFKKIGNDVFVYPIGKDTLWRRLVISAPTNINSEFVAEYFDVPYSSLTPVNAPISNVSNMEYWELNKFNTTDNVQVTLHWEDAALSGITNCSILSLAKWDGSAWDDVPSTVSGACTANNAGNVQSNNAISNGSIYTFAFLGVGTVQILSECLGDSVTVGASTYGATGTYVDTLTNINNTDSLVTTILNIIQPVDTTINTIGCEGDTIYIAGKMYYQTGTYLDTVPSIATGCDSAMTINLTIIVIDSSTTLQNDTIFSNQSGATYQWIDCDGNTIIPNETNSFYAPIASGSYAVIVSKNGCSDTSSCRNVTITNIATLNHKTSIDVNAYPNPTNNIIHFETNLMEGTIEIYNIFGALITTKIINNTITSVDTENLPSGNFIYRITDSSNNSVIGRFIKQ
;
A
#
# COMPACT_ATOMS: atom_id res chain seq x y z
N MET A 1 -9.24 -32.49 -50.11
CA MET A 1 -9.78 -33.85 -50.33
C MET A 1 -8.87 -34.59 -51.31
N LYS A 2 -7.63 -34.88 -50.88
CA LYS A 2 -6.72 -35.83 -51.53
C LYS A 2 -7.11 -37.20 -50.96
N LEU A 3 -8.17 -37.84 -51.47
CA LEU A 3 -8.46 -39.21 -51.06
C LEU A 3 -7.33 -40.08 -51.60
N PHE A 4 -6.47 -40.57 -50.71
CA PHE A 4 -5.74 -41.79 -50.93
C PHE A 4 -6.74 -42.94 -50.85
N THR A 5 -7.65 -43.09 -51.82
CA THR A 5 -8.42 -44.35 -51.90
C THR A 5 -7.44 -45.46 -52.27
N THR A 6 -6.85 -46.08 -51.26
CA THR A 6 -6.31 -47.44 -51.28
C THR A 6 -7.50 -48.40 -51.39
N THR A 7 -8.21 -48.33 -52.51
CA THR A 7 -8.79 -49.56 -53.03
C THR A 7 -7.62 -50.37 -53.53
N LEU A 8 -7.04 -51.18 -52.64
CA LEU A 8 -6.14 -52.28 -52.96
C LEU A 8 -6.93 -53.23 -53.87
N ILE A 9 -7.04 -52.90 -55.15
CA ILE A 9 -7.41 -53.87 -56.16
C ILE A 9 -6.14 -54.68 -56.37
N LEU A 10 -6.05 -55.77 -55.62
CA LEU A 10 -5.26 -56.94 -55.93
C LEU A 10 -5.69 -57.43 -57.33
N LEU A 11 -5.23 -56.77 -58.39
CA LEU A 11 -5.11 -57.41 -59.69
C LEU A 11 -3.85 -58.26 -59.59
N CYS A 12 -3.98 -59.40 -58.89
CA CYS A 12 -3.31 -60.59 -59.36
C CYS A 12 -3.91 -60.82 -60.76
N SER A 13 -3.38 -60.12 -61.76
CA SER A 13 -3.63 -60.51 -63.12
C SER A 13 -2.99 -61.88 -63.20
N THR A 14 -3.82 -62.89 -63.36
CA THR A 14 -3.41 -64.20 -63.83
C THR A 14 -2.96 -64.06 -65.28
N ALA A 15 -2.05 -63.12 -65.57
CA ALA A 15 -1.21 -63.21 -66.73
C ALA A 15 -0.56 -64.59 -66.60
N LEU A 16 -0.75 -65.45 -67.59
CA LEU A 16 0.11 -66.60 -67.77
C LEU A 16 1.53 -66.05 -67.87
N PHE A 17 2.24 -66.02 -66.75
CA PHE A 17 3.63 -65.60 -66.73
C PHE A 17 4.40 -66.56 -67.62
N ALA A 18 5.04 -66.01 -68.65
CA ALA A 18 5.65 -66.83 -69.68
C ALA A 18 6.91 -67.55 -69.16
N GLN A 19 7.53 -67.06 -68.08
CA GLN A 19 8.89 -67.40 -67.68
C GLN A 19 9.07 -67.47 -66.16
N ASN A 20 9.49 -68.63 -65.67
CA ASN A 20 9.77 -68.89 -64.25
C ASN A 20 11.27 -69.11 -64.04
N TRP A 21 11.80 -68.61 -62.92
CA TRP A 21 13.12 -69.00 -62.45
C TRP A 21 13.11 -70.49 -62.04
N THR A 22 14.13 -71.24 -62.45
CA THR A 22 14.30 -72.68 -62.11
C THR A 22 15.73 -73.01 -61.64
N GLY A 23 16.60 -72.02 -61.48
CA GLY A 23 18.00 -72.19 -61.05
C GLY A 23 18.15 -72.60 -59.58
N ASN A 24 19.38 -72.91 -59.16
CA ASN A 24 19.73 -73.22 -57.75
C ASN A 24 19.96 -71.93 -56.91
N VAL A 25 20.26 -72.10 -55.61
CA VAL A 25 20.77 -71.05 -54.71
C VAL A 25 21.92 -70.28 -55.38
N ASP A 26 21.88 -68.95 -55.31
CA ASP A 26 22.92 -68.02 -55.80
C ASP A 26 23.32 -68.25 -57.27
N ALA A 27 22.38 -68.78 -58.07
CA ALA A 27 22.65 -69.04 -59.47
C ALA A 27 22.53 -67.75 -60.31
N ASP A 28 23.46 -67.59 -61.25
CA ASP A 28 23.58 -66.38 -62.08
C ASP A 28 22.31 -66.12 -62.90
N TRP A 29 21.70 -64.95 -62.70
CA TRP A 29 20.53 -64.45 -63.42
C TRP A 29 20.67 -64.54 -64.94
N ASN A 30 21.88 -64.30 -65.44
CA ASN A 30 22.17 -64.25 -66.86
C ASN A 30 22.48 -65.63 -67.47
N ASN A 31 22.33 -66.72 -66.72
CA ASN A 31 22.51 -68.07 -67.23
C ASN A 31 21.18 -68.69 -67.68
N SER A 32 21.06 -68.96 -68.99
CA SER A 32 19.85 -69.55 -69.58
C SER A 32 19.41 -70.90 -69.05
N ALA A 33 20.31 -71.67 -68.43
CA ALA A 33 19.97 -72.95 -67.80
C ALA A 33 19.15 -72.78 -66.50
N ASN A 34 19.11 -71.56 -65.94
CA ASN A 34 18.40 -71.25 -64.70
C ASN A 34 16.96 -70.78 -64.93
N TRP A 35 16.45 -70.88 -66.15
CA TRP A 35 15.11 -70.43 -66.52
C TRP A 35 14.29 -71.54 -67.19
N SER A 36 12.99 -71.60 -66.91
CA SER A 36 12.08 -72.56 -67.56
C SER A 36 12.02 -72.38 -69.07
N ASN A 37 12.11 -71.12 -69.52
CA ASN A 37 12.38 -70.66 -70.88
C ASN A 37 13.28 -69.42 -70.76
N TRP A 38 14.14 -69.15 -71.73
CA TRP A 38 15.05 -67.99 -71.64
C TRP A 38 14.31 -66.64 -71.84
N PRO A 39 14.50 -65.64 -70.95
CA PRO A 39 13.82 -64.34 -71.06
C PRO A 39 14.14 -63.55 -72.32
N LEU A 40 13.09 -63.02 -72.95
CA LEU A 40 13.18 -61.97 -73.97
C LEU A 40 12.93 -60.61 -73.31
N ASN A 41 13.40 -59.53 -73.95
CA ASN A 41 13.05 -58.17 -73.53
C ASN A 41 11.53 -57.97 -73.53
N GLY A 42 11.00 -57.39 -72.45
CA GLY A 42 9.59 -57.14 -72.23
C GLY A 42 8.80 -58.35 -71.68
N ALA A 43 9.45 -59.47 -71.35
CA ALA A 43 8.77 -60.57 -70.65
C ALA A 43 8.67 -60.27 -69.15
N SER A 44 7.51 -60.50 -68.54
CA SER A 44 7.35 -60.48 -67.07
C SER A 44 7.91 -61.76 -66.46
N ILE A 45 8.51 -61.63 -65.28
CA ILE A 45 9.27 -62.66 -64.60
C ILE A 45 8.65 -62.99 -63.24
N VAL A 46 8.60 -64.28 -62.90
CA VAL A 46 8.20 -64.75 -61.58
C VAL A 46 9.32 -65.55 -60.91
N ILE A 47 9.62 -65.16 -59.67
CA ILE A 47 10.55 -65.79 -58.74
C ILE A 47 9.69 -66.42 -57.64
N ASP A 48 9.34 -67.69 -57.82
CA ASP A 48 8.44 -68.43 -56.94
C ASP A 48 9.04 -69.82 -56.62
N PRO A 49 9.38 -70.09 -55.35
CA PRO A 49 9.93 -71.38 -54.94
C PRO A 49 9.09 -72.61 -55.26
N ALA A 50 7.77 -72.48 -55.39
CA ALA A 50 6.90 -73.58 -55.78
C ALA A 50 7.18 -74.10 -57.20
N ASN A 51 7.82 -73.29 -58.04
CA ASN A 51 8.21 -73.64 -59.41
C ASN A 51 9.63 -74.19 -59.52
N TYR A 52 10.39 -74.25 -58.42
CA TYR A 52 11.78 -74.69 -58.43
C TYR A 52 11.90 -76.21 -58.36
N THR A 53 12.84 -76.78 -59.09
CA THR A 53 13.22 -78.20 -58.98
C THR A 53 14.46 -78.32 -58.08
N GLY A 54 14.30 -78.33 -56.75
CA GLY A 54 15.42 -78.47 -55.80
C GLY A 54 15.27 -77.66 -54.50
N ASN A 55 16.31 -77.64 -53.64
CA ASN A 55 16.33 -76.79 -52.43
C ASN A 55 16.31 -75.28 -52.79
N ALA A 56 15.68 -74.47 -51.92
CA ALA A 56 15.37 -73.04 -52.08
C ALA A 56 16.36 -72.23 -52.92
N ALA A 57 15.93 -71.61 -54.03
CA ALA A 57 16.79 -70.85 -54.92
C ALA A 57 16.74 -69.34 -54.66
N THR A 58 17.89 -68.68 -54.79
CA THR A 58 18.10 -67.24 -54.60
C THR A 58 18.78 -66.66 -55.85
N PRO A 59 18.05 -66.27 -56.91
CA PRO A 59 18.65 -65.61 -58.07
C PRO A 59 19.55 -64.44 -57.67
N ILE A 60 20.74 -64.37 -58.29
CA ILE A 60 21.72 -63.31 -58.08
C ILE A 60 22.11 -62.62 -59.39
N ILE A 61 22.04 -61.28 -59.42
CA ILE A 61 22.46 -60.45 -60.55
C ILE A 61 23.84 -59.85 -60.22
N VAL A 62 24.91 -60.55 -60.59
CA VAL A 62 26.31 -60.10 -60.32
C VAL A 62 26.93 -59.27 -61.44
N VAL A 63 26.35 -59.33 -62.64
CA VAL A 63 26.67 -58.50 -63.81
C VAL A 63 25.38 -57.96 -64.41
N ASN A 64 25.46 -56.86 -65.17
CA ASN A 64 24.27 -56.19 -65.72
C ASN A 64 23.30 -57.19 -66.39
N SER A 65 22.00 -57.06 -66.07
CA SER A 65 20.97 -57.90 -66.67
C SER A 65 21.04 -57.83 -68.19
N VAL A 66 21.05 -58.97 -68.86
CA VAL A 66 21.14 -59.04 -70.34
C VAL A 66 19.79 -58.89 -71.04
N PHE A 67 18.71 -58.78 -70.27
CA PHE A 67 17.37 -58.47 -70.76
C PHE A 67 16.65 -57.50 -69.81
N THR A 68 15.62 -56.83 -70.33
CA THR A 68 14.79 -55.87 -69.60
C THR A 68 13.40 -56.47 -69.39
N PRO A 69 13.06 -56.94 -68.17
CA PRO A 69 11.74 -57.48 -67.88
C PRO A 69 10.65 -56.41 -67.95
N ASN A 70 9.41 -56.80 -68.22
CA ASN A 70 8.25 -55.94 -67.97
C ASN A 70 8.06 -55.79 -66.47
N ASP A 71 7.62 -56.87 -65.83
CA ASP A 71 7.48 -56.95 -64.38
C ASP A 71 8.44 -57.97 -63.79
N ILE A 72 8.76 -57.80 -62.50
CA ILE A 72 9.39 -58.84 -61.68
C ILE A 72 8.50 -59.08 -60.46
N ILE A 73 8.03 -60.30 -60.29
CA ILE A 73 7.24 -60.72 -59.13
C ILE A 73 8.05 -61.72 -58.31
N ILE A 74 8.26 -61.42 -57.04
CA ILE A 74 8.92 -62.27 -56.06
C ILE A 74 7.86 -62.68 -55.05
N GLN A 75 7.49 -63.96 -55.02
CA GLN A 75 6.34 -64.42 -54.22
C GLN A 75 6.59 -65.77 -53.56
N ASN A 76 5.69 -66.18 -52.65
CA ASN A 76 5.72 -67.49 -51.98
C ASN A 76 7.08 -67.87 -51.35
N GLY A 77 7.83 -66.90 -50.83
CA GLY A 77 9.16 -67.10 -50.23
C GLY A 77 10.34 -66.94 -51.19
N GLY A 78 10.11 -66.41 -52.40
CA GLY A 78 11.16 -66.14 -53.39
C GLY A 78 12.15 -65.07 -52.92
N GLN A 79 13.40 -65.15 -53.35
CA GLN A 79 14.41 -64.16 -52.95
C GLN A 79 15.27 -63.72 -54.14
N LEU A 80 15.45 -62.42 -54.33
CA LEU A 80 16.28 -61.83 -55.39
C LEU A 80 17.40 -60.98 -54.81
N THR A 81 18.64 -61.24 -55.20
CA THR A 81 19.80 -60.39 -54.86
C THR A 81 20.32 -59.66 -56.09
N VAL A 82 20.44 -58.33 -56.01
CA VAL A 82 20.91 -57.46 -57.10
C VAL A 82 22.23 -56.79 -56.71
N GLN A 83 23.29 -57.09 -57.46
CA GLN A 83 24.64 -56.53 -57.30
C GLN A 83 25.12 -55.75 -58.54
N ALA A 84 24.33 -55.70 -59.62
CA ALA A 84 24.64 -54.98 -60.85
C ALA A 84 23.39 -54.31 -61.43
N ASN A 85 23.49 -53.69 -62.62
CA ASN A 85 22.38 -52.91 -63.15
C ASN A 85 21.20 -53.77 -63.58
N LEU A 86 20.00 -53.34 -63.21
CA LEU A 86 18.72 -53.94 -63.58
C LEU A 86 17.76 -52.83 -64.04
N THR A 87 16.97 -53.09 -65.07
CA THR A 87 15.91 -52.17 -65.48
C THR A 87 14.68 -52.99 -65.83
N THR A 88 13.54 -52.59 -65.28
CA THR A 88 12.22 -53.08 -65.68
C THR A 88 11.51 -52.00 -66.49
N THR A 89 10.61 -52.37 -67.40
CA THR A 89 9.75 -51.42 -68.12
C THR A 89 8.48 -51.07 -67.36
N GLU A 90 8.06 -51.91 -66.40
CA GLU A 90 6.91 -51.73 -65.51
C GLU A 90 7.31 -51.98 -64.05
N ASP A 91 6.60 -52.85 -63.32
CA ASP A 91 6.63 -52.90 -61.86
C ASP A 91 7.60 -53.96 -61.30
N ILE A 92 7.97 -53.80 -60.03
CA ILE A 92 8.56 -54.87 -59.22
C ILE A 92 7.61 -55.11 -58.04
N GLU A 93 7.21 -56.36 -57.84
CA GLU A 93 6.34 -56.80 -56.74
C GLU A 93 7.07 -57.82 -55.87
N VAL A 94 7.07 -57.61 -54.56
CA VAL A 94 7.61 -58.53 -53.55
C VAL A 94 6.46 -58.87 -52.60
N LEU A 95 5.95 -60.09 -52.71
CA LEU A 95 4.69 -60.52 -52.11
C LEU A 95 4.91 -61.73 -51.21
N ASP A 96 4.07 -61.86 -50.19
CA ASP A 96 4.03 -62.96 -49.23
C ASP A 96 5.20 -63.02 -48.25
N ALA A 97 4.92 -63.67 -47.11
CA ALA A 97 5.91 -63.87 -46.06
C ALA A 97 7.14 -64.63 -46.57
N ASN A 98 8.32 -64.21 -46.10
CA ASN A 98 9.65 -64.72 -46.47
C ASN A 98 10.12 -64.37 -47.89
N SER A 99 9.30 -63.73 -48.72
CA SER A 99 9.77 -63.20 -50.00
C SER A 99 10.62 -61.96 -49.77
N SER A 100 11.70 -61.82 -50.55
CA SER A 100 12.57 -60.64 -50.40
C SER A 100 13.34 -60.20 -51.63
N MET A 101 13.61 -58.88 -51.69
CA MET A 101 14.55 -58.28 -52.63
C MET A 101 15.70 -57.62 -51.87
N THR A 102 16.95 -57.91 -52.25
CA THR A 102 18.15 -57.29 -51.67
C THR A 102 18.96 -56.56 -52.74
N ILE A 103 19.19 -55.27 -52.55
CA ILE A 103 20.00 -54.41 -53.43
C ILE A 103 21.31 -54.07 -52.73
N GLN A 104 22.43 -54.51 -53.30
CA GLN A 104 23.77 -54.31 -52.71
C GLN A 104 24.63 -53.33 -53.51
N SER A 105 24.50 -53.31 -54.85
CA SER A 105 25.24 -52.41 -55.74
C SER A 105 24.56 -52.32 -57.11
N GLY A 106 25.06 -51.43 -57.98
CA GLY A 106 24.48 -51.17 -59.29
C GLY A 106 23.35 -50.15 -59.28
N ILE A 107 22.72 -49.95 -60.44
CA ILE A 107 21.58 -49.06 -60.64
C ILE A 107 20.37 -49.89 -61.04
N ILE A 108 19.30 -49.78 -60.26
CA ILE A 108 18.02 -50.44 -60.49
C ILE A 108 17.03 -49.36 -60.91
N ASN A 109 16.51 -49.45 -62.13
CA ASN A 109 15.46 -48.55 -62.61
C ASN A 109 14.14 -49.32 -62.72
N VAL A 110 13.12 -48.87 -62.00
CA VAL A 110 11.78 -49.46 -62.01
C VAL A 110 10.86 -48.62 -62.89
N GLY A 111 10.52 -49.16 -64.06
CA GLY A 111 9.62 -48.56 -65.05
C GLY A 111 9.92 -47.10 -65.44
N PRO A 112 11.16 -46.76 -65.84
CA PRO A 112 11.54 -45.38 -66.15
C PRO A 112 10.70 -44.81 -67.29
N GLY A 113 9.99 -43.70 -67.03
CA GLY A 113 9.09 -43.07 -68.00
C GLY A 113 7.76 -43.78 -68.23
N ASN A 114 7.47 -44.86 -67.48
CA ASN A 114 6.31 -45.74 -67.66
C ASN A 114 5.49 -45.92 -66.38
N SER A 115 5.60 -45.03 -65.40
CA SER A 115 4.83 -45.12 -64.14
C SER A 115 5.22 -46.29 -63.23
N GLY A 116 6.46 -46.77 -63.32
CA GLY A 116 6.94 -47.93 -62.56
C GLY A 116 6.78 -47.79 -61.04
N ARG A 117 6.36 -48.88 -60.41
CA ARG A 117 6.13 -49.02 -58.98
C ARG A 117 6.95 -50.16 -58.41
N LEU A 118 7.48 -49.94 -57.21
CA LEU A 118 7.99 -51.01 -56.36
C LEU A 118 6.97 -51.26 -55.27
N ILE A 119 6.38 -52.46 -55.25
CA ILE A 119 5.37 -52.87 -54.28
C ILE A 119 5.97 -53.97 -53.42
N VAL A 120 6.00 -53.77 -52.12
CA VAL A 120 6.32 -54.80 -51.14
C VAL A 120 5.05 -54.98 -50.32
N ASP A 121 4.53 -56.19 -50.20
CA ASP A 121 3.24 -56.44 -49.54
C ASP A 121 3.19 -57.80 -48.85
N LEU A 122 2.15 -58.04 -48.05
CA LEU A 122 1.82 -59.34 -47.44
C LEU A 122 2.99 -59.93 -46.61
N SER A 123 3.59 -59.11 -45.74
CA SER A 123 4.73 -59.47 -44.88
C SER A 123 6.05 -59.78 -45.60
N ALA A 124 6.20 -59.35 -46.86
CA ALA A 124 7.47 -59.41 -47.58
C ALA A 124 8.50 -58.37 -47.08
N ALA A 125 9.75 -58.50 -47.53
CA ALA A 125 10.83 -57.60 -47.14
C ALA A 125 11.72 -57.12 -48.30
N THR A 126 12.17 -55.87 -48.25
CA THR A 126 13.17 -55.33 -49.19
C THR A 126 14.32 -54.69 -48.43
N THR A 127 15.57 -55.00 -48.81
CA THR A 127 16.78 -54.45 -48.21
C THR A 127 17.63 -53.71 -49.23
N ILE A 128 18.02 -52.48 -48.94
CA ILE A 128 18.89 -51.63 -49.74
C ILE A 128 20.13 -51.33 -48.90
N SER A 129 21.22 -52.05 -49.18
CA SER A 129 22.48 -51.90 -48.46
C SER A 129 23.54 -51.10 -49.24
N GLY A 130 23.30 -50.83 -50.53
CA GLY A 130 24.17 -50.06 -51.41
C GLY A 130 23.55 -49.84 -52.79
N GLY A 131 24.30 -49.28 -53.74
CA GLY A 131 23.80 -49.02 -55.10
C GLY A 131 22.80 -47.86 -55.18
N THR A 132 22.01 -47.83 -56.26
CA THR A 132 20.96 -46.84 -56.48
C THR A 132 19.67 -47.52 -56.93
N LEU A 133 18.58 -47.29 -56.21
CA LEU A 133 17.22 -47.66 -56.59
C LEU A 133 16.50 -46.42 -57.10
N ASN A 134 16.04 -46.45 -58.35
CA ASN A 134 15.20 -45.43 -58.95
C ASN A 134 13.82 -46.02 -59.20
N VAL A 135 12.80 -45.50 -58.52
CA VAL A 135 11.39 -45.85 -58.72
C VAL A 135 10.71 -44.66 -59.40
N ASP A 136 10.20 -44.85 -60.61
CA ASP A 136 9.65 -43.75 -61.44
C ASP A 136 8.46 -43.05 -60.76
N GLN A 137 7.58 -43.78 -60.09
CA GLN A 137 6.44 -43.19 -59.37
C GLN A 137 6.36 -43.55 -57.90
N ARG A 138 5.98 -44.79 -57.58
CA ARG A 138 5.55 -45.17 -56.22
C ARG A 138 6.37 -46.30 -55.65
N PHE A 139 6.93 -46.08 -54.48
CA PHE A 139 7.43 -47.15 -53.63
C PHE A 139 6.38 -47.38 -52.53
N ILE A 140 5.80 -48.57 -52.49
CA ILE A 140 4.72 -48.95 -51.57
C ILE A 140 5.25 -50.04 -50.65
N ALA A 141 5.25 -49.77 -49.36
CA ALA A 141 5.42 -50.74 -48.30
C ALA A 141 4.04 -51.01 -47.68
N GLY A 142 3.45 -52.14 -48.07
CA GLY A 142 2.11 -52.58 -47.69
C GLY A 142 2.09 -53.50 -46.46
N ASP A 143 1.05 -54.33 -46.36
CA ASP A 143 0.63 -55.04 -45.14
C ASP A 143 1.78 -55.76 -44.41
N ASN A 144 2.11 -55.28 -43.21
CA ASN A 144 3.14 -55.81 -42.30
C ASN A 144 4.53 -56.03 -42.94
N THR A 145 4.88 -55.25 -43.95
CA THR A 145 6.16 -55.39 -44.66
C THR A 145 7.34 -54.74 -43.92
N THR A 146 8.56 -55.12 -44.29
CA THR A 146 9.78 -54.50 -43.77
C THR A 146 10.68 -54.00 -44.89
N ILE A 147 10.94 -52.70 -44.91
CA ILE A 147 11.93 -52.06 -45.79
C ILE A 147 13.15 -51.67 -44.96
N ASN A 148 14.32 -52.18 -45.28
CA ASN A 148 15.57 -51.83 -44.59
C ASN A 148 16.49 -51.06 -45.55
N ILE A 149 16.90 -49.86 -45.18
CA ILE A 149 17.81 -49.01 -45.95
C ILE A 149 19.01 -48.72 -45.05
N SER A 150 20.12 -49.40 -45.30
CA SER A 150 21.35 -49.26 -44.53
C SER A 150 22.46 -48.53 -45.28
N GLY A 151 22.26 -48.24 -46.57
CA GLY A 151 23.21 -47.57 -47.46
C GLY A 151 22.60 -47.33 -48.85
N GLY A 152 23.42 -46.81 -49.78
CA GLY A 152 22.97 -46.54 -51.14
C GLY A 152 22.09 -45.30 -51.29
N ASN A 153 21.49 -45.14 -52.47
CA ASN A 153 20.58 -44.04 -52.80
C ASN A 153 19.23 -44.56 -53.29
N THR A 154 18.13 -44.09 -52.72
CA THR A 154 16.77 -44.45 -53.11
C THR A 154 16.06 -43.21 -53.62
N ASN A 155 15.71 -43.17 -54.90
CA ASN A 155 14.99 -42.07 -55.52
C ASN A 155 13.58 -42.52 -55.89
N VAL A 156 12.56 -41.80 -55.44
CA VAL A 156 11.15 -42.09 -55.68
C VAL A 156 10.51 -40.87 -56.34
N GLY A 157 10.08 -41.02 -57.60
CA GLY A 157 9.66 -39.89 -58.44
C GLY A 157 8.34 -39.24 -58.05
N GLN A 158 7.50 -39.90 -57.24
CA GLN A 158 6.29 -39.29 -56.67
C GLN A 158 6.15 -39.60 -55.17
N ARG A 159 5.70 -40.81 -54.83
CA ARG A 159 5.28 -41.14 -53.45
C ARG A 159 5.97 -42.35 -52.87
N PHE A 160 6.45 -42.22 -51.65
CA PHE A 160 6.77 -43.38 -50.80
C PHE A 160 5.62 -43.55 -49.79
N ILE A 161 4.95 -44.68 -49.85
CA ILE A 161 3.80 -45.01 -49.01
C ILE A 161 4.21 -46.12 -48.03
N VAL A 162 3.98 -45.89 -46.74
CA VAL A 162 4.15 -46.87 -45.67
C VAL A 162 2.78 -47.07 -45.03
N GLU A 163 2.17 -48.23 -45.26
CA GLU A 163 0.77 -48.49 -44.90
C GLU A 163 0.53 -49.85 -44.26
N LEU A 164 -0.64 -50.02 -43.64
CA LEU A 164 -1.12 -51.29 -43.11
C LEU A 164 -0.10 -52.01 -42.19
N GLY A 165 0.55 -51.26 -41.30
CA GLY A 165 1.52 -51.83 -40.35
C GLY A 165 2.92 -52.05 -40.91
N ALA A 166 3.22 -51.58 -42.13
CA ALA A 166 4.55 -51.60 -42.72
C ALA A 166 5.59 -50.85 -41.87
N GLN A 167 6.84 -51.30 -41.94
CA GLN A 167 7.98 -50.65 -41.28
C GLN A 167 9.08 -50.32 -42.28
N CYS A 168 9.52 -49.06 -42.31
CA CYS A 168 10.71 -48.64 -43.06
C CYS A 168 11.81 -48.21 -42.08
N ASN A 169 12.93 -48.92 -42.08
CA ASN A 169 14.08 -48.67 -41.22
C ASN A 169 15.24 -48.07 -42.03
N VAL A 170 15.61 -46.84 -41.73
CA VAL A 170 16.72 -46.11 -42.36
C VAL A 170 17.85 -45.98 -41.35
N THR A 171 18.90 -46.79 -41.53
CA THR A 171 20.10 -46.80 -40.67
C THR A 171 21.33 -46.25 -41.39
N GLY A 172 21.17 -45.78 -42.63
CA GLY A 172 22.19 -45.14 -43.45
C GLY A 172 21.69 -44.91 -44.89
N GLY A 173 22.52 -44.28 -45.73
CA GLY A 173 22.17 -43.99 -47.12
C GLY A 173 21.33 -42.73 -47.29
N THR A 174 20.79 -42.55 -48.50
CA THR A 174 19.99 -41.38 -48.89
C THR A 174 18.66 -41.82 -49.48
N ILE A 175 17.58 -41.13 -49.12
CA ILE A 175 16.25 -41.28 -49.69
C ILE A 175 15.80 -39.92 -50.23
N ASN A 176 15.50 -39.85 -51.52
CA ASN A 176 14.94 -38.67 -52.17
C ASN A 176 13.55 -39.00 -52.71
N ILE A 177 12.53 -38.39 -52.10
CA ILE A 177 11.14 -38.52 -52.52
C ILE A 177 10.72 -37.19 -53.13
N THR A 178 10.36 -37.19 -54.41
CA THR A 178 10.09 -35.95 -55.13
C THR A 178 8.82 -35.24 -54.64
N GLU A 179 7.79 -35.97 -54.23
CA GLU A 179 6.54 -35.36 -53.75
C GLU A 179 6.26 -35.71 -52.28
N THR A 180 5.73 -36.91 -52.01
CA THR A 180 5.08 -37.20 -50.73
C THR A 180 5.61 -38.47 -50.07
N LEU A 181 5.97 -38.36 -48.79
CA LEU A 181 6.07 -39.50 -47.90
C LEU A 181 4.74 -39.64 -47.16
N ALA A 182 3.99 -40.70 -47.42
CA ALA A 182 2.72 -40.98 -46.77
C ALA A 182 2.90 -42.10 -45.75
N ILE A 183 2.57 -41.82 -44.49
CA ILE A 183 2.57 -42.81 -43.41
C ILE A 183 1.12 -42.95 -42.98
N VAL A 184 0.52 -44.03 -43.44
CA VAL A 184 -0.93 -44.24 -43.37
C VAL A 184 -1.21 -45.47 -42.54
N ASP A 185 -2.27 -45.45 -41.76
CA ASP A 185 -2.77 -46.64 -41.10
C ASP A 185 -4.25 -46.86 -41.40
N GLY A 186 -4.60 -48.14 -41.48
CA GLY A 186 -5.93 -48.63 -41.78
C GLY A 186 -6.28 -49.78 -40.82
N ASN A 187 -7.07 -50.75 -41.29
CA ASN A 187 -7.38 -51.95 -40.51
C ASN A 187 -6.17 -52.92 -40.41
N ALA A 188 -5.05 -52.44 -39.86
CA ALA A 188 -3.81 -53.16 -39.62
C ALA A 188 -3.82 -53.87 -38.26
N ASN A 189 -2.80 -54.70 -38.01
CA ASN A 189 -2.56 -55.36 -36.71
C ASN A 189 -1.46 -54.69 -35.88
N GLN A 190 -0.78 -53.69 -36.44
CA GLN A 190 0.28 -52.89 -35.82
C GLN A 190 0.38 -51.54 -36.52
N SER A 191 1.15 -50.60 -35.94
CA SER A 191 1.31 -49.26 -36.50
C SER A 191 2.28 -49.21 -37.68
N SER A 192 1.91 -48.49 -38.73
CA SER A 192 2.84 -48.10 -39.80
C SER A 192 3.95 -47.21 -39.24
N LEU A 193 5.21 -47.54 -39.52
CA LEU A 193 6.37 -46.90 -38.90
C LEU A 193 7.43 -46.54 -39.95
N PHE A 194 7.80 -45.27 -40.01
CA PHE A 194 9.00 -44.81 -40.69
C PHE A 194 10.06 -44.43 -39.65
N LEU A 195 11.19 -45.11 -39.65
CA LEU A 195 12.25 -45.01 -38.66
C LEU A 195 13.54 -44.48 -39.28
N LEU A 196 13.89 -43.22 -39.02
CA LEU A 196 15.15 -42.60 -39.42
C LEU A 196 16.15 -42.61 -38.25
N ILE A 197 17.05 -43.59 -38.23
CA ILE A 197 18.12 -43.67 -37.23
C ILE A 197 19.38 -42.96 -37.70
N ASN A 198 19.71 -43.08 -38.98
CA ASN A 198 20.87 -42.43 -39.59
C ASN A 198 20.70 -42.37 -41.12
N GLY A 199 21.41 -41.46 -41.79
CA GLY A 199 21.24 -41.18 -43.22
C GLY A 199 20.47 -39.90 -43.48
N ASP A 200 20.15 -39.67 -44.76
CA ASP A 200 19.53 -38.43 -45.23
C ASP A 200 18.21 -38.70 -45.94
N VAL A 201 17.12 -38.07 -45.49
CA VAL A 201 15.79 -38.17 -46.09
C VAL A 201 15.36 -36.80 -46.58
N THR A 202 15.11 -36.69 -47.89
CA THR A 202 14.56 -35.49 -48.52
C THR A 202 13.18 -35.80 -49.09
N VAL A 203 12.18 -35.00 -48.72
CA VAL A 203 10.82 -35.08 -49.22
C VAL A 203 10.45 -33.74 -49.85
N GLY A 204 10.19 -33.72 -51.15
CA GLY A 204 10.05 -32.47 -51.90
C GLY A 204 8.85 -31.62 -51.51
N ASN A 205 7.68 -32.25 -51.35
CA ASN A 205 6.43 -31.52 -51.07
C ASN A 205 5.93 -31.71 -49.65
N GLU A 206 5.74 -32.95 -49.18
CA GLU A 206 4.92 -33.18 -47.98
C GLU A 206 5.24 -34.51 -47.29
N ILE A 207 5.43 -34.52 -45.97
CA ILE A 207 5.20 -35.70 -45.14
C ILE A 207 3.75 -35.66 -44.67
N SER A 208 2.98 -36.69 -45.00
CA SER A 208 1.57 -36.79 -44.67
C SER A 208 1.31 -37.96 -43.72
N PHE A 209 0.50 -37.70 -42.71
CA PHE A 209 0.00 -38.71 -41.78
C PHE A 209 -1.49 -38.89 -41.95
N GLU A 210 -1.95 -40.13 -42.05
CA GLU A 210 -3.37 -40.45 -42.18
C GLU A 210 -3.74 -41.68 -41.35
N ASN A 211 -4.90 -41.65 -40.70
CA ASN A 211 -5.50 -42.81 -40.05
C ASN A 211 -6.93 -42.98 -40.58
N GLU A 212 -7.15 -43.98 -41.43
CA GLU A 212 -8.43 -44.21 -42.09
C GLU A 212 -9.41 -45.00 -41.19
N VAL A 213 -8.92 -46.04 -40.49
CA VAL A 213 -9.70 -46.95 -39.63
C VAL A 213 -8.78 -47.57 -38.59
N GLY A 214 -9.22 -47.77 -37.34
CA GLY A 214 -8.50 -48.58 -36.34
C GLY A 214 -7.86 -47.81 -35.18
N ASN A 215 -7.09 -48.52 -34.35
CA ASN A 215 -6.54 -48.02 -33.07
C ASN A 215 -5.02 -47.77 -33.11
N TYR A 216 -4.40 -47.95 -34.27
CA TYR A 216 -2.94 -47.88 -34.43
C TYR A 216 -2.47 -46.48 -34.82
N THR A 217 -1.18 -46.22 -34.60
CA THR A 217 -0.61 -44.89 -34.50
C THR A 217 0.46 -44.69 -35.58
N PRO A 218 0.09 -44.31 -36.82
CA PRO A 218 1.07 -44.11 -37.87
C PRO A 218 2.14 -43.10 -37.40
N THR A 219 3.41 -43.50 -37.52
CA THR A 219 4.51 -42.84 -36.83
C THR A 219 5.69 -42.57 -37.76
N PHE A 220 6.17 -41.33 -37.76
CA PHE A 220 7.53 -41.00 -38.18
C PHE A 220 8.39 -40.84 -36.93
N PHE A 221 9.49 -41.58 -36.83
CA PHE A 221 10.43 -41.48 -35.72
C PHE A 221 11.84 -41.22 -36.25
N MET A 222 12.48 -40.18 -35.72
CA MET A 222 13.86 -39.82 -36.04
C MET A 222 14.72 -39.87 -34.77
N ASP A 223 15.86 -40.55 -34.84
CA ASP A 223 16.88 -40.59 -33.79
C ASP A 223 18.29 -40.56 -34.40
N GLY A 224 18.51 -39.55 -35.25
CA GLY A 224 19.77 -39.27 -35.93
C GLY A 224 19.55 -38.93 -37.40
N GLY A 225 20.64 -38.73 -38.14
CA GLY A 225 20.58 -38.37 -39.56
C GLY A 225 20.07 -36.95 -39.85
N THR A 226 19.65 -36.74 -41.10
CA THR A 226 19.05 -35.49 -41.57
C THR A 226 17.69 -35.73 -42.23
N LEU A 227 16.74 -34.84 -41.93
CA LEU A 227 15.45 -34.77 -42.60
C LEU A 227 15.31 -33.38 -43.23
N THR A 228 14.99 -33.33 -44.52
CA THR A 228 14.52 -32.10 -45.18
C THR A 228 13.16 -32.38 -45.81
N THR A 229 12.16 -31.59 -45.48
CA THR A 229 10.81 -31.76 -46.04
C THR A 229 10.17 -30.41 -46.38
N GLY A 230 9.17 -30.43 -47.26
CA GLY A 230 8.23 -29.33 -47.43
C GLY A 230 7.26 -29.26 -46.25
N ASP A 231 5.98 -29.51 -46.51
CA ASP A 231 4.93 -29.51 -45.50
C ASP A 231 4.98 -30.76 -44.61
N VAL A 232 4.47 -30.65 -43.39
CA VAL A 232 4.15 -31.79 -42.52
C VAL A 232 2.68 -31.68 -42.15
N SER A 233 1.90 -32.67 -42.56
CA SER A 233 0.45 -32.57 -42.53
C SER A 233 -0.23 -33.78 -41.91
N TRP A 234 -1.29 -33.52 -41.17
CA TRP A 234 -2.19 -34.52 -40.60
C TRP A 234 -3.53 -34.48 -41.31
N PHE A 235 -4.02 -35.67 -41.66
CA PHE A 235 -5.28 -35.89 -42.35
C PHE A 235 -6.05 -37.04 -41.73
N GLY A 236 -7.36 -37.04 -41.95
CA GLY A 236 -8.20 -38.21 -41.71
C GLY A 236 -9.54 -37.84 -41.11
N ALA A 237 -10.59 -38.56 -41.50
CA ALA A 237 -11.89 -38.55 -40.85
C ALA A 237 -12.05 -39.89 -40.13
N ALA A 238 -11.44 -40.04 -38.96
CA ALA A 238 -11.41 -41.34 -38.28
C ALA A 238 -12.63 -41.53 -37.36
N PRO A 239 -13.37 -42.64 -37.50
CA PRO A 239 -14.11 -43.26 -36.40
C PRO A 239 -13.21 -44.05 -35.42
N GLY A 240 -11.88 -44.09 -35.63
CA GLY A 240 -10.88 -44.81 -34.81
C GLY A 240 -10.15 -43.93 -33.78
N SER A 241 -9.45 -44.56 -32.81
CA SER A 241 -8.82 -43.85 -31.66
C SER A 241 -7.31 -43.63 -31.77
N GLY A 242 -6.66 -44.03 -32.87
CA GLY A 242 -5.21 -43.89 -33.04
C GLY A 242 -4.80 -42.48 -33.46
N SER A 243 -3.77 -41.92 -32.83
CA SER A 243 -3.34 -40.52 -33.06
C SER A 243 -2.00 -40.41 -33.80
N PRO A 244 -1.99 -40.14 -35.12
CA PRO A 244 -0.75 -40.11 -35.90
C PRO A 244 0.28 -39.15 -35.31
N LYS A 245 1.57 -39.54 -35.30
CA LYS A 245 2.61 -38.78 -34.60
C LYS A 245 3.91 -38.68 -35.38
N MET A 246 4.53 -37.51 -35.29
CA MET A 246 5.91 -37.28 -35.68
C MET A 246 6.74 -37.10 -34.41
N ARG A 247 7.80 -37.89 -34.25
CA ARG A 247 8.73 -37.78 -33.12
C ARG A 247 10.16 -37.59 -33.60
N LEU A 248 10.77 -36.51 -33.18
CA LEU A 248 12.16 -36.15 -33.47
C LEU A 248 12.94 -36.22 -32.16
N LEU A 249 13.90 -37.14 -32.05
CA LEU A 249 14.68 -37.40 -30.83
C LEU A 249 16.12 -36.91 -30.94
N SER A 250 16.76 -37.08 -32.08
CA SER A 250 18.09 -36.55 -32.37
C SER A 250 18.29 -36.34 -33.88
N GLY A 251 19.37 -35.66 -34.27
CA GLY A 251 19.66 -35.29 -35.65
C GLY A 251 19.12 -33.91 -36.05
N ASN A 252 19.13 -33.60 -37.35
CA ASN A 252 18.74 -32.29 -37.88
C ASN A 252 17.52 -32.40 -38.81
N ALA A 253 16.43 -31.72 -38.46
CA ALA A 253 15.22 -31.68 -39.26
C ALA A 253 14.96 -30.25 -39.77
N THR A 254 14.80 -30.10 -41.08
CA THR A 254 14.44 -28.85 -41.73
C THR A 254 13.07 -29.01 -42.39
N ILE A 255 12.10 -28.24 -41.91
CA ILE A 255 10.74 -28.21 -42.45
C ILE A 255 10.60 -26.87 -43.18
N ASN A 256 10.58 -26.94 -44.52
CA ASN A 256 10.55 -25.78 -45.39
C ASN A 256 9.14 -25.27 -45.68
N GLY A 257 8.15 -26.14 -45.53
CA GLY A 257 6.74 -25.84 -45.67
C GLY A 257 6.04 -25.71 -44.33
N ASP A 258 4.73 -25.86 -44.35
CA ASP A 258 3.87 -25.62 -43.21
C ASP A 258 3.72 -26.88 -42.33
N ILE A 259 3.52 -26.70 -41.03
CA ILE A 259 3.06 -27.78 -40.14
C ILE A 259 1.56 -27.57 -39.91
N ILE A 260 0.72 -28.48 -40.41
CA ILE A 260 -0.72 -28.25 -40.52
C ILE A 260 -1.53 -29.48 -40.11
N ASN A 261 -2.54 -29.28 -39.25
CA ASN A 261 -3.69 -30.18 -39.20
C ASN A 261 -4.71 -29.72 -40.26
N MET A 262 -4.96 -30.55 -41.28
CA MET A 262 -5.71 -30.10 -42.46
C MET A 262 -7.19 -29.88 -42.14
N ALA A 263 -7.78 -28.85 -42.76
CA ALA A 263 -9.18 -28.52 -42.54
C ALA A 263 -10.11 -29.72 -42.82
N GLY A 264 -10.94 -30.07 -41.84
CA GLY A 264 -11.84 -31.23 -41.89
C GLY A 264 -11.22 -32.53 -41.35
N SER A 265 -9.96 -32.51 -40.92
CA SER A 265 -9.36 -33.57 -40.13
C SER A 265 -10.07 -33.72 -38.78
N THR A 266 -10.32 -34.97 -38.37
CA THR A 266 -10.84 -35.32 -37.03
C THR A 266 -9.79 -36.02 -36.18
N VAL A 267 -8.54 -36.11 -36.66
CA VAL A 267 -7.42 -36.69 -35.91
C VAL A 267 -6.61 -35.58 -35.24
N ASP A 268 -6.11 -35.87 -34.05
CA ASP A 268 -5.22 -34.97 -33.32
C ASP A 268 -3.80 -35.01 -33.91
N MET A 269 -3.24 -33.83 -34.15
CA MET A 269 -1.83 -33.65 -34.52
C MET A 269 -0.93 -33.81 -33.29
N TYR A 270 0.04 -34.72 -33.36
CA TYR A 270 1.10 -34.85 -32.35
C TYR A 270 2.48 -34.71 -32.97
N LEU A 271 3.14 -33.59 -32.68
CA LEU A 271 4.55 -33.37 -32.98
C LEU A 271 5.35 -33.33 -31.69
N ILE A 272 6.28 -34.28 -31.52
CA ILE A 272 7.13 -34.38 -30.33
C ILE A 272 8.57 -34.12 -30.74
N ILE A 273 9.13 -33.02 -30.27
CA ILE A 273 10.52 -32.67 -30.45
C ILE A 273 11.21 -32.92 -29.11
N SER A 274 12.18 -33.83 -29.10
CA SER A 274 12.75 -34.42 -27.91
C SER A 274 14.26 -34.58 -27.99
N GLY A 275 14.89 -35.01 -26.89
CA GLY A 275 16.31 -35.38 -26.86
C GLY A 275 17.22 -34.21 -27.21
N ILE A 276 17.96 -34.32 -28.31
CA ILE A 276 18.93 -33.32 -28.81
C ILE A 276 18.68 -32.96 -30.28
N ALA A 277 17.44 -33.14 -30.75
CA ALA A 277 17.08 -32.80 -32.13
C ALA A 277 17.21 -31.29 -32.38
N ASN A 278 17.69 -30.93 -33.58
CA ASN A 278 17.69 -29.55 -34.07
C ASN A 278 16.62 -29.39 -35.13
N VAL A 279 15.58 -28.61 -34.83
CA VAL A 279 14.49 -28.36 -35.78
C VAL A 279 14.56 -26.94 -36.30
N GLN A 280 14.70 -26.83 -37.62
CA GLN A 280 14.65 -25.58 -38.37
C GLN A 280 13.31 -25.50 -39.11
N PHE A 281 12.58 -24.42 -38.86
CA PHE A 281 11.28 -24.17 -39.45
C PHE A 281 11.34 -22.93 -40.35
N ASN A 282 11.02 -23.12 -41.63
CA ASN A 282 11.09 -22.08 -42.64
C ASN A 282 9.72 -21.78 -43.32
N GLY A 283 8.64 -22.47 -42.94
CA GLY A 283 7.29 -22.21 -43.46
C GLY A 283 6.36 -21.49 -42.47
N SER A 284 5.05 -21.67 -42.62
CA SER A 284 4.00 -21.16 -41.74
C SER A 284 3.50 -22.20 -40.76
N LEU A 285 3.51 -21.89 -39.46
CA LEU A 285 2.97 -22.80 -38.46
C LEU A 285 1.48 -22.54 -38.35
N ILE A 286 0.69 -23.24 -39.16
CA ILE A 286 -0.74 -23.02 -39.30
C ILE A 286 -1.49 -24.20 -38.69
N GLU A 287 -1.92 -24.05 -37.45
CA GLU A 287 -2.92 -24.94 -36.87
C GLU A 287 -4.30 -24.45 -37.31
N THR A 288 -4.86 -25.08 -38.35
CA THR A 288 -6.26 -24.89 -38.68
C THR A 288 -7.08 -26.03 -38.06
N ILE A 289 -7.51 -25.80 -36.81
CA ILE A 289 -8.69 -26.41 -36.16
C ILE A 289 -8.48 -27.81 -35.51
N GLN A 290 -8.08 -27.86 -34.22
CA GLN A 290 -8.68 -28.62 -33.09
C GLN A 290 -8.00 -28.20 -31.77
N ILE A 291 -8.71 -28.13 -30.63
CA ILE A 291 -8.14 -27.73 -29.32
C ILE A 291 -7.24 -28.80 -28.67
N THR A 292 -7.23 -30.01 -29.23
CA THR A 292 -6.55 -31.21 -28.73
C THR A 292 -5.18 -31.45 -29.38
N ASP A 293 -4.90 -30.77 -30.49
CA ASP A 293 -3.60 -30.80 -31.17
C ASP A 293 -2.48 -30.37 -30.22
N THR A 294 -1.35 -31.09 -30.26
CA THR A 294 -0.25 -30.85 -29.33
C THR A 294 1.10 -30.88 -30.03
N ILE A 295 1.84 -29.76 -29.93
CA ILE A 295 3.28 -29.71 -30.20
C ILE A 295 4.00 -29.71 -28.85
N THR A 296 4.77 -30.76 -28.58
CA THR A 296 5.52 -30.89 -27.32
C THR A 296 7.01 -30.82 -27.58
N GLN A 297 7.69 -29.94 -26.86
CA GLN A 297 9.14 -29.83 -26.83
C GLN A 297 9.68 -30.32 -25.47
N VAL A 298 10.50 -31.35 -25.48
CA VAL A 298 11.14 -31.94 -24.29
C VAL A 298 12.64 -32.13 -24.50
N GLY A 299 13.40 -32.33 -23.41
CA GLY A 299 14.85 -32.46 -23.49
C GLY A 299 15.57 -31.22 -24.03
N ALA A 300 16.83 -31.37 -24.38
CA ALA A 300 17.71 -30.29 -24.84
C ALA A 300 17.57 -29.97 -26.35
N SER A 301 16.45 -30.32 -26.97
CA SER A 301 16.19 -30.04 -28.39
C SER A 301 16.13 -28.54 -28.68
N THR A 302 16.37 -28.14 -29.92
CA THR A 302 16.19 -26.75 -30.38
C THR A 302 15.05 -26.65 -31.39
N PHE A 303 14.34 -25.51 -31.38
CA PHE A 303 13.34 -25.19 -32.39
C PHE A 303 13.53 -23.74 -32.83
N SER A 304 13.90 -23.56 -34.08
CA SER A 304 14.27 -22.25 -34.65
C SER A 304 13.35 -21.88 -35.80
N ILE A 305 12.75 -20.71 -35.73
CA ILE A 305 11.89 -20.14 -36.77
C ILE A 305 12.74 -19.18 -37.60
N ASN A 306 13.21 -19.61 -38.78
CA ASN A 306 14.24 -18.90 -39.53
C ASN A 306 13.73 -17.91 -40.57
N THR A 307 12.48 -18.02 -40.97
CA THR A 307 11.85 -17.15 -41.97
C THR A 307 10.74 -16.33 -41.32
N SER A 308 10.30 -15.28 -42.03
CA SER A 308 9.17 -14.49 -41.56
C SER A 308 7.90 -15.31 -41.69
N THR A 309 7.15 -15.46 -40.61
CA THR A 309 6.04 -16.41 -40.52
C THR A 309 4.93 -15.95 -39.59
N THR A 310 3.78 -16.63 -39.70
CA THR A 310 2.70 -16.55 -38.72
C THR A 310 2.58 -17.91 -38.05
N TRP A 311 2.68 -17.91 -36.73
CA TRP A 311 2.31 -19.03 -35.89
C TRP A 311 0.87 -18.83 -35.45
N ASN A 312 -0.05 -19.54 -36.09
CA ASN A 312 -1.46 -19.59 -35.72
C ASN A 312 -1.72 -20.88 -34.96
N ASN A 313 -1.79 -20.82 -33.63
CA ASN A 313 -1.99 -21.98 -32.74
C ASN A 313 -3.45 -22.05 -32.29
N GLY A 314 -4.12 -23.17 -32.57
CA GLY A 314 -5.46 -23.49 -32.13
C GLY A 314 -5.51 -24.54 -31.01
N GLY A 315 -4.43 -25.30 -30.83
CA GLY A 315 -4.28 -26.38 -29.87
C GLY A 315 -3.33 -25.98 -28.73
N VAL A 316 -2.30 -26.79 -28.51
CA VAL A 316 -1.39 -26.65 -27.38
C VAL A 316 0.07 -26.78 -27.82
N PHE A 317 0.84 -25.71 -27.64
CA PHE A 317 2.29 -25.78 -27.62
C PHE A 317 2.79 -25.87 -26.18
N ARG A 318 3.62 -26.89 -25.88
CA ARG A 318 4.24 -27.09 -24.56
C ARG A 318 5.75 -27.30 -24.68
N GLY A 319 6.52 -26.32 -24.25
CA GLY A 319 7.95 -26.39 -24.02
C GLY A 319 8.27 -26.77 -22.57
N SER A 320 9.16 -27.74 -22.39
CA SER A 320 9.59 -28.20 -21.06
C SER A 320 11.01 -27.78 -20.68
N PHE A 321 11.94 -27.69 -21.65
CA PHE A 321 13.37 -27.48 -21.37
C PHE A 321 14.11 -26.61 -22.40
N SER A 322 13.45 -26.28 -23.50
CA SER A 322 14.12 -25.89 -24.74
C SER A 322 13.76 -24.47 -25.16
N THR A 323 14.68 -23.86 -25.90
CA THR A 323 14.54 -22.47 -26.35
C THR A 323 13.90 -22.44 -27.73
N ILE A 324 12.85 -21.62 -27.85
CA ILE A 324 12.33 -21.19 -29.15
C ILE A 324 13.15 -20.00 -29.62
N THR A 325 13.83 -20.17 -30.76
CA THR A 325 14.63 -19.11 -31.37
C THR A 325 13.88 -18.48 -32.53
N VAL A 326 13.62 -17.18 -32.44
CA VAL A 326 12.98 -16.37 -33.48
C VAL A 326 14.08 -15.70 -34.29
N ASN A 327 14.30 -16.20 -35.50
CA ASN A 327 15.30 -15.75 -36.48
C ASN A 327 14.67 -15.02 -37.69
N GLY A 328 13.35 -15.11 -37.87
CA GLY A 328 12.56 -14.31 -38.80
C GLY A 328 11.37 -13.66 -38.12
N ASN A 329 10.80 -12.61 -38.72
CA ASN A 329 9.66 -11.89 -38.14
C ASN A 329 8.49 -12.84 -37.90
N THR A 330 8.09 -13.02 -36.65
CA THR A 330 7.10 -14.04 -36.26
C THR A 330 5.89 -13.37 -35.62
N THR A 331 4.70 -13.65 -36.14
CA THR A 331 3.44 -13.26 -35.49
C THR A 331 2.84 -14.46 -34.75
N LEU A 332 2.61 -14.34 -33.44
CA LEU A 332 1.84 -15.30 -32.65
C LEU A 332 0.36 -14.91 -32.71
N GLN A 333 -0.49 -15.83 -33.13
CA GLN A 333 -1.95 -15.66 -33.19
C GLN A 333 -2.69 -16.97 -32.91
N GLY A 334 -4.02 -16.92 -32.86
CA GLY A 334 -4.87 -18.07 -32.57
C GLY A 334 -5.32 -18.12 -31.10
N THR A 335 -6.14 -19.11 -30.77
CA THR A 335 -6.79 -19.24 -29.45
C THR A 335 -6.18 -20.33 -28.58
N GLY A 336 -5.15 -21.02 -29.08
CA GLY A 336 -4.48 -22.12 -28.41
C GLY A 336 -3.58 -21.66 -27.25
N VAL A 337 -2.93 -22.64 -26.62
CA VAL A 337 -2.02 -22.43 -25.49
C VAL A 337 -0.59 -22.30 -26.01
N TYR A 338 0.05 -21.19 -25.68
CA TYR A 338 1.50 -21.00 -25.87
C TYR A 338 2.21 -21.09 -24.52
N ASP A 339 2.71 -22.29 -24.20
CA ASP A 339 3.46 -22.57 -22.98
C ASP A 339 4.92 -22.85 -23.33
N PHE A 340 5.74 -21.81 -23.36
CA PHE A 340 7.15 -21.90 -23.71
C PHE A 340 8.01 -22.27 -22.50
N HIS A 341 9.12 -22.97 -22.75
CA HIS A 341 10.20 -22.95 -21.77
C HIS A 341 10.96 -21.63 -21.88
N SER A 342 11.88 -21.48 -22.84
CA SER A 342 12.62 -20.22 -23.07
C SER A 342 12.31 -19.62 -24.44
N ILE A 343 12.46 -18.30 -24.58
CA ILE A 343 12.30 -17.59 -25.86
C ILE A 343 13.54 -16.72 -26.12
N ALA A 344 14.08 -16.81 -27.33
CA ALA A 344 15.14 -15.93 -27.83
C ALA A 344 14.68 -15.22 -29.11
N ILE A 345 14.52 -13.91 -29.05
CA ILE A 345 14.26 -13.04 -30.20
C ILE A 345 15.60 -12.48 -30.68
N ASN A 346 16.03 -12.83 -31.89
CA ASN A 346 17.32 -12.40 -32.40
C ASN A 346 17.32 -10.94 -32.89
N ASN A 347 18.53 -10.44 -33.19
CA ASN A 347 18.71 -9.07 -33.63
C ASN A 347 17.95 -8.78 -34.94
N ALA A 348 17.40 -7.57 -35.07
CA ALA A 348 16.68 -7.08 -36.24
C ALA A 348 15.44 -7.89 -36.65
N VAL A 349 14.86 -8.69 -35.74
CA VAL A 349 13.58 -9.38 -35.96
C VAL A 349 12.53 -8.97 -34.94
N THR A 350 11.27 -9.17 -35.30
CA THR A 350 10.12 -8.85 -34.46
C THR A 350 9.35 -10.11 -34.06
N LEU A 351 9.05 -10.24 -32.77
CA LEU A 351 8.00 -11.13 -32.26
C LEU A 351 6.73 -10.30 -32.00
N ASN A 352 5.71 -10.51 -32.82
CA ASN A 352 4.43 -9.82 -32.74
C ASN A 352 3.39 -10.72 -32.05
N HIS A 353 3.13 -10.49 -30.77
CA HIS A 353 2.18 -11.27 -29.98
C HIS A 353 0.78 -10.70 -30.13
N VAL A 354 -0.03 -11.26 -31.02
CA VAL A 354 -1.39 -10.80 -31.35
C VAL A 354 -2.45 -11.58 -30.57
N ALA A 355 -2.35 -12.91 -30.56
CA ALA A 355 -3.20 -13.81 -29.80
C ALA A 355 -2.46 -15.13 -29.52
N PRO A 356 -2.87 -15.96 -28.54
CA PRO A 356 -3.94 -15.76 -27.58
C PRO A 356 -3.65 -14.57 -26.67
N THR A 357 -4.59 -14.23 -25.80
CA THR A 357 -4.42 -13.09 -24.88
C THR A 357 -3.29 -13.28 -23.86
N SER A 358 -2.70 -14.48 -23.77
CA SER A 358 -1.62 -14.78 -22.83
C SER A 358 -0.64 -15.82 -23.35
N ILE A 359 0.65 -15.61 -23.14
CA ILE A 359 1.69 -16.64 -23.26
C ILE A 359 2.31 -16.95 -21.90
N SER A 360 2.77 -18.18 -21.70
CA SER A 360 3.52 -18.60 -20.52
C SER A 360 4.97 -18.90 -20.88
N ILE A 361 5.91 -18.52 -20.02
CA ILE A 361 7.35 -18.71 -20.20
C ILE A 361 7.96 -19.20 -18.88
N LYS A 362 8.64 -20.35 -18.91
CA LYS A 362 9.22 -21.00 -17.71
C LYS A 362 10.73 -20.76 -17.52
N GLY A 363 11.43 -20.45 -18.60
CA GLY A 363 12.87 -20.25 -18.68
C GLY A 363 13.21 -18.86 -19.21
N ASP A 364 14.43 -18.67 -19.68
CA ASP A 364 14.96 -17.34 -20.00
C ASP A 364 14.22 -16.65 -21.16
N ILE A 365 14.15 -15.32 -21.06
CA ILE A 365 13.74 -14.43 -22.16
C ILE A 365 14.97 -13.65 -22.61
N THR A 366 15.37 -13.86 -23.85
CA THR A 366 16.42 -13.07 -24.51
C THR A 366 15.79 -12.27 -25.64
N ASN A 367 15.71 -10.95 -25.50
CA ASN A 367 15.14 -10.06 -26.51
C ASN A 367 16.22 -9.17 -27.12
N ASN A 368 16.87 -9.65 -28.18
CA ASN A 368 17.81 -8.86 -28.98
C ASN A 368 17.15 -8.08 -30.13
N GLY A 369 15.85 -8.29 -30.35
CA GLY A 369 15.06 -7.68 -31.41
C GLY A 369 13.93 -6.80 -30.85
N ALA A 370 12.75 -6.91 -31.46
CA ALA A 370 11.54 -6.22 -31.01
C ALA A 370 10.48 -7.21 -30.52
N TYR A 371 9.84 -6.89 -29.40
CA TYR A 371 8.65 -7.58 -28.91
C TYR A 371 7.47 -6.62 -28.95
N ILE A 372 6.43 -6.94 -29.72
CA ILE A 372 5.19 -6.18 -29.82
C ILE A 372 4.11 -6.96 -29.08
N HIS A 373 3.66 -6.41 -27.94
CA HIS A 373 2.79 -7.13 -27.00
C HIS A 373 1.29 -7.09 -27.35
N ASN A 374 0.82 -6.16 -28.18
CA ASN A 374 -0.60 -5.94 -28.55
C ASN A 374 -1.62 -6.15 -27.42
N ASN A 375 -1.40 -5.48 -26.28
CA ASN A 375 -2.25 -5.59 -25.09
C ASN A 375 -2.41 -6.99 -24.49
N ASN A 376 -1.48 -7.92 -24.75
CA ASN A 376 -1.52 -9.29 -24.25
C ASN A 376 -0.65 -9.48 -23.00
N THR A 377 -0.94 -10.57 -22.28
CA THR A 377 -0.29 -10.94 -21.03
C THR A 377 0.91 -11.88 -21.25
N VAL A 378 1.97 -11.69 -20.47
CA VAL A 378 3.07 -12.65 -20.33
C VAL A 378 3.08 -13.20 -18.91
N ASN A 379 2.98 -14.51 -18.78
CA ASN A 379 3.07 -15.23 -17.50
C ASN A 379 4.47 -15.84 -17.35
N LEU A 380 5.20 -15.42 -16.32
CA LEU A 380 6.47 -16.03 -15.93
C LEU A 380 6.19 -17.14 -14.92
N THR A 381 6.31 -18.39 -15.35
CA THR A 381 5.85 -19.60 -14.63
C THR A 381 6.97 -20.56 -14.26
N GLY A 382 8.22 -20.07 -14.31
CA GLY A 382 9.42 -20.86 -14.08
C GLY A 382 9.54 -21.44 -12.67
N THR A 383 10.21 -22.59 -12.59
CA THR A 383 10.55 -23.28 -11.32
C THR A 383 12.05 -23.34 -11.06
N THR A 384 12.87 -22.79 -11.96
CA THR A 384 14.33 -22.65 -11.86
C THR A 384 14.71 -21.18 -11.93
N ALA A 385 15.97 -20.79 -11.71
CA ALA A 385 16.38 -19.40 -11.91
C ALA A 385 16.09 -18.98 -13.36
N GLN A 386 15.50 -17.79 -13.54
CA GLN A 386 15.10 -17.24 -14.84
C GLN A 386 15.79 -15.89 -15.05
N GLN A 387 16.12 -15.57 -16.29
CA GLN A 387 16.76 -14.30 -16.68
C GLN A 387 15.92 -13.60 -17.77
N ILE A 388 15.88 -12.27 -17.72
CA ILE A 388 15.39 -11.43 -18.81
C ILE A 388 16.57 -10.58 -19.30
N SER A 389 16.97 -10.76 -20.57
CA SER A 389 18.19 -10.19 -21.13
C SER A 389 18.00 -9.66 -22.56
N GLY A 390 18.93 -8.81 -23.01
CA GLY A 390 18.89 -8.16 -24.32
C GLY A 390 19.62 -6.80 -24.27
N PRO A 391 19.86 -6.16 -25.43
CA PRO A 391 20.60 -4.91 -25.52
C PRO A 391 19.74 -3.67 -25.21
N SER A 392 18.41 -3.81 -25.15
CA SER A 392 17.47 -2.69 -24.99
C SER A 392 16.25 -3.09 -24.17
N SER A 393 15.58 -2.10 -23.57
CA SER A 393 14.42 -2.33 -22.71
C SER A 393 13.32 -3.18 -23.38
N THR A 394 12.85 -4.22 -22.69
CA THR A 394 11.69 -5.02 -23.15
C THR A 394 10.41 -4.50 -22.52
N THR A 395 9.39 -4.22 -23.35
CA THR A 395 8.10 -3.70 -22.89
C THR A 395 7.04 -4.79 -22.89
N PHE A 396 6.40 -5.00 -21.73
CA PHE A 396 5.25 -5.87 -21.53
C PHE A 396 3.98 -5.03 -21.34
N TYR A 397 2.81 -5.58 -21.70
CA TYR A 397 1.54 -4.94 -21.35
C TYR A 397 1.10 -5.35 -19.95
N ASP A 398 0.68 -6.62 -19.83
CA ASP A 398 0.46 -7.28 -18.56
C ASP A 398 1.59 -8.28 -18.31
N LEU A 399 2.16 -8.23 -17.12
CA LEU A 399 3.20 -9.15 -16.66
C LEU A 399 2.73 -9.84 -15.39
N VAL A 400 2.61 -11.16 -15.44
CA VAL A 400 2.27 -11.98 -14.28
C VAL A 400 3.50 -12.75 -13.85
N VAL A 401 3.90 -12.60 -12.59
CA VAL A 401 4.99 -13.34 -11.96
C VAL A 401 4.37 -14.41 -11.07
N ASN A 402 4.45 -15.65 -11.53
CA ASN A 402 4.02 -16.85 -10.81
C ASN A 402 5.14 -17.89 -10.84
N HIS A 403 6.28 -17.49 -10.30
CA HIS A 403 7.55 -18.18 -10.39
C HIS A 403 7.88 -18.78 -9.01
N THR A 404 8.22 -20.06 -8.93
CA THR A 404 8.33 -20.75 -7.62
C THR A 404 9.77 -20.94 -7.14
N SER A 405 10.74 -20.25 -7.76
CA SER A 405 12.19 -20.43 -7.49
C SER A 405 12.87 -19.16 -6.93
N THR A 406 14.21 -19.10 -6.97
CA THR A 406 15.06 -18.00 -6.48
C THR A 406 14.74 -16.62 -7.09
N GLY A 407 14.02 -16.57 -8.21
CA GLY A 407 13.52 -15.33 -8.83
C GLY A 407 13.90 -15.17 -10.30
N ILE A 408 13.50 -14.03 -10.85
CA ILE A 408 13.73 -13.61 -12.23
C ILE A 408 14.72 -12.44 -12.20
N THR A 409 15.95 -12.65 -12.67
CA THR A 409 16.95 -11.57 -12.70
C THR A 409 16.85 -10.75 -13.97
N LEU A 410 16.90 -9.43 -13.82
CA LEU A 410 16.91 -8.48 -14.92
C LEU A 410 18.36 -8.18 -15.35
N ASN A 411 18.71 -8.59 -16.56
CA ASN A 411 19.96 -8.23 -17.25
C ASN A 411 19.75 -7.12 -18.29
N GLN A 412 18.56 -6.53 -18.30
CA GLN A 412 18.17 -5.36 -19.08
C GLN A 412 17.01 -4.65 -18.35
N ASN A 413 16.74 -3.40 -18.72
CA ASN A 413 15.52 -2.73 -18.28
C ASN A 413 14.27 -3.47 -18.80
N ILE A 414 13.19 -3.43 -18.02
CA ILE A 414 11.86 -3.82 -18.48
C ILE A 414 10.84 -2.72 -18.16
N GLN A 415 9.81 -2.62 -19.00
CA GLN A 415 8.68 -1.71 -18.79
C GLN A 415 7.37 -2.51 -18.80
N VAL A 416 6.42 -2.15 -17.92
CA VAL A 416 5.07 -2.71 -17.86
C VAL A 416 4.06 -1.60 -18.10
N ASN A 417 3.22 -1.77 -19.12
CA ASN A 417 2.31 -0.73 -19.60
C ASN A 417 0.93 -0.72 -18.91
N ASN A 418 0.48 -1.84 -18.32
CA ASN A 418 -0.88 -1.94 -17.76
C ASN A 418 -0.91 -2.58 -16.36
N SER A 419 -0.48 -3.83 -16.20
CA SER A 419 -0.54 -4.48 -14.88
C SER A 419 0.65 -5.40 -14.60
N LEU A 420 1.23 -5.25 -13.40
CA LEU A 420 2.18 -6.19 -12.80
C LEU A 420 1.47 -7.00 -11.72
N THR A 421 1.24 -8.28 -11.97
CA THR A 421 0.65 -9.20 -11.00
C THR A 421 1.73 -10.07 -10.37
N LEU A 422 1.94 -9.93 -9.06
CA LEU A 422 2.91 -10.66 -8.25
C LEU A 422 2.19 -11.75 -7.45
N THR A 423 2.25 -12.99 -7.94
CA THR A 423 1.59 -14.15 -7.33
C THR A 423 2.57 -14.96 -6.49
N SER A 424 3.72 -15.29 -7.05
CA SER A 424 4.82 -16.04 -6.42
C SER A 424 6.12 -15.69 -7.13
N GLY A 425 7.23 -15.62 -6.40
CA GLY A 425 8.56 -15.38 -6.94
C GLY A 425 8.93 -13.90 -7.01
N LYS A 426 10.22 -13.64 -7.09
CA LYS A 426 10.79 -12.29 -7.04
C LYS A 426 11.27 -11.83 -8.40
N ILE A 427 11.16 -10.53 -8.67
CA ILE A 427 11.95 -9.89 -9.74
C ILE A 427 13.17 -9.28 -9.08
N ILE A 428 14.37 -9.66 -9.53
CA ILE A 428 15.64 -9.14 -9.02
C ILE A 428 16.11 -8.06 -9.99
N SER A 429 16.00 -6.79 -9.58
CA SER A 429 16.42 -5.62 -10.36
C SER A 429 17.71 -5.02 -9.83
N SER A 430 18.30 -4.08 -10.57
CA SER A 430 19.47 -3.33 -10.16
C SER A 430 19.38 -1.89 -10.64
N THR A 431 20.30 -1.03 -10.19
CA THR A 431 20.39 0.37 -10.65
C THR A 431 20.65 0.50 -12.15
N THR A 432 21.15 -0.54 -12.82
CA THR A 432 21.35 -0.59 -14.27
C THR A 432 20.19 -1.25 -15.02
N ASN A 433 19.50 -2.20 -14.37
CA ASN A 433 18.45 -3.03 -14.95
C ASN A 433 17.18 -2.92 -14.09
N LEU A 434 16.39 -1.89 -14.37
CA LEU A 434 15.20 -1.53 -13.63
C LEU A 434 13.95 -2.19 -14.19
N ILE A 435 12.99 -2.46 -13.30
CA ILE A 435 11.58 -2.58 -13.67
C ILE A 435 10.92 -1.21 -13.60
N THR A 436 10.16 -0.86 -14.64
CA THR A 436 9.42 0.41 -14.74
C THR A 436 7.94 0.16 -14.99
N LEU A 437 7.06 0.74 -14.18
CA LEU A 437 5.63 0.87 -14.48
C LEU A 437 5.33 2.29 -14.93
N ILE A 438 4.57 2.44 -16.02
CA ILE A 438 4.18 3.76 -16.54
C ILE A 438 2.91 4.29 -15.89
N ASP A 439 2.45 5.46 -16.33
CA ASP A 439 1.24 6.09 -15.85
C ASP A 439 0.00 5.21 -16.06
N ASN A 440 -0.90 5.16 -15.08
CA ASN A 440 -2.04 4.24 -14.98
C ASN A 440 -1.70 2.75 -14.85
N ALA A 441 -0.42 2.35 -15.00
CA ALA A 441 -0.04 0.97 -14.77
C ALA A 441 -0.12 0.61 -13.28
N THR A 442 -0.70 -0.55 -12.98
CA THR A 442 -0.97 -1.01 -11.61
C THR A 442 -0.06 -2.17 -11.21
N SER A 443 0.11 -2.38 -9.91
CA SER A 443 0.69 -3.59 -9.36
C SER A 443 -0.19 -4.18 -8.27
N THR A 444 -0.18 -5.50 -8.13
CA THR A 444 -0.63 -6.12 -6.87
C THR A 444 0.31 -5.72 -5.73
N LEU A 445 -0.16 -5.79 -4.48
CA LEU A 445 0.62 -5.40 -3.30
C LEU A 445 1.92 -6.21 -3.12
N GLY A 446 1.96 -7.45 -3.61
CA GLY A 446 3.02 -8.42 -3.29
C GLY A 446 2.80 -9.08 -1.92
N ASN A 447 3.77 -9.87 -1.48
CA ASN A 447 3.86 -10.53 -0.17
C ASN A 447 5.29 -11.10 0.00
N ASP A 448 5.62 -11.72 1.15
CA ASP A 448 6.95 -12.30 1.40
C ASP A 448 7.41 -13.36 0.39
N SER A 449 6.48 -13.96 -0.37
CA SER A 449 6.80 -14.88 -1.46
C SER A 449 6.89 -14.23 -2.84
N SER A 450 6.43 -12.97 -3.01
CA SER A 450 6.45 -12.28 -4.30
C SER A 450 6.56 -10.76 -4.21
N PHE A 451 7.71 -10.24 -4.62
CA PHE A 451 8.07 -8.82 -4.59
C PHE A 451 9.23 -8.51 -5.56
N VAL A 452 9.59 -7.24 -5.69
CA VAL A 452 10.79 -6.79 -6.41
C VAL A 452 11.94 -6.65 -5.41
N ASP A 453 13.00 -7.45 -5.58
CA ASP A 453 14.26 -7.35 -4.83
C ASP A 453 15.21 -6.41 -5.58
N GLY A 454 15.29 -5.18 -5.10
CA GLY A 454 16.04 -4.10 -5.74
C GLY A 454 15.17 -2.91 -6.15
N PRO A 455 15.73 -1.98 -6.93
CA PRO A 455 15.05 -0.73 -7.28
C PRO A 455 13.87 -0.94 -8.24
N PHE A 456 12.76 -0.27 -7.93
CA PHE A 456 11.51 -0.28 -8.70
C PHE A 456 11.16 1.15 -9.12
N LYS A 457 10.98 1.39 -10.42
CA LYS A 457 10.56 2.69 -10.97
C LYS A 457 9.06 2.76 -11.25
N LYS A 458 8.41 3.84 -10.81
CA LYS A 458 7.06 4.25 -11.25
C LYS A 458 7.17 5.59 -11.96
N ILE A 459 6.52 5.69 -13.13
CA ILE A 459 6.27 6.94 -13.84
C ILE A 459 4.77 7.19 -13.76
N GLY A 460 4.32 8.41 -13.47
CA GLY A 460 2.90 8.75 -13.46
C GLY A 460 2.47 9.69 -12.36
N ASN A 461 1.18 10.00 -12.34
CA ASN A 461 0.53 10.81 -11.31
C ASN A 461 -0.47 10.00 -10.45
N ASP A 462 -0.31 8.68 -10.40
CA ASP A 462 -1.12 7.80 -9.55
C ASP A 462 -0.58 7.68 -8.13
N VAL A 463 -1.46 7.40 -7.17
CA VAL A 463 -1.04 6.79 -5.89
C VAL A 463 -0.45 5.42 -6.21
N PHE A 464 0.72 5.10 -5.64
CA PHE A 464 1.39 3.86 -5.96
C PHE A 464 1.97 3.16 -4.73
N VAL A 465 1.74 1.85 -4.65
CA VAL A 465 2.33 0.96 -3.65
C VAL A 465 3.45 0.18 -4.33
N TYR A 466 4.69 0.43 -3.92
CA TYR A 466 5.85 -0.31 -4.37
C TYR A 466 5.89 -1.69 -3.72
N PRO A 467 5.72 -2.79 -4.48
CA PRO A 467 5.80 -4.14 -3.95
C PRO A 467 7.26 -4.59 -3.88
N ILE A 468 8.07 -3.90 -3.08
CA ILE A 468 9.52 -4.10 -2.95
C ILE A 468 9.86 -4.91 -1.70
N GLY A 469 11.08 -5.44 -1.67
CA GLY A 469 11.61 -6.21 -0.55
C GLY A 469 13.09 -6.55 -0.72
N LYS A 470 13.65 -7.30 0.21
CA LYS A 470 15.04 -7.75 0.18
C LYS A 470 15.16 -9.17 0.72
N ASP A 471 15.88 -10.02 0.00
CA ASP A 471 16.08 -11.42 0.34
C ASP A 471 14.74 -12.13 0.58
N THR A 472 14.29 -12.29 1.81
CA THR A 472 13.00 -12.96 2.13
C THR A 472 11.94 -12.03 2.69
N LEU A 473 12.27 -10.76 2.93
CA LEU A 473 11.40 -9.80 3.57
C LEU A 473 10.76 -8.88 2.53
N TRP A 474 9.44 -8.87 2.48
CA TRP A 474 8.68 -7.89 1.72
C TRP A 474 8.34 -6.68 2.60
N ARG A 475 8.63 -5.48 2.08
CA ARG A 475 8.64 -4.23 2.83
C ARG A 475 8.23 -3.07 1.94
N ARG A 476 6.92 -2.88 1.81
CA ARG A 476 6.36 -1.92 0.87
C ARG A 476 6.61 -0.48 1.27
N LEU A 477 6.71 0.35 0.25
CA LEU A 477 6.66 1.79 0.35
C LEU A 477 5.45 2.30 -0.44
N VAL A 478 4.72 3.27 0.08
CA VAL A 478 3.61 3.93 -0.63
C VAL A 478 3.94 5.40 -0.84
N ILE A 479 3.64 5.90 -2.05
CA ILE A 479 3.62 7.33 -2.34
C ILE A 479 2.20 7.80 -2.61
N SER A 480 1.85 9.01 -2.15
CA SER A 480 0.67 9.69 -2.67
C SER A 480 0.85 10.04 -4.15
N ALA A 481 -0.25 10.30 -4.85
CA ALA A 481 -0.23 10.76 -6.23
C ALA A 481 0.67 11.99 -6.40
N PRO A 482 1.70 11.94 -7.29
CA PRO A 482 2.35 13.12 -7.82
C PRO A 482 1.35 13.99 -8.61
N THR A 483 1.77 15.20 -9.02
CA THR A 483 0.91 16.09 -9.83
C THR A 483 1.14 15.91 -11.34
N ASN A 484 2.37 15.60 -11.75
CA ASN A 484 2.77 15.47 -13.15
C ASN A 484 2.75 14.00 -13.61
N ILE A 485 2.14 13.75 -14.77
CA ILE A 485 2.05 12.44 -15.42
C ILE A 485 3.42 11.83 -15.81
N ASN A 486 4.46 12.68 -15.91
CA ASN A 486 5.82 12.24 -16.20
C ASN A 486 6.70 12.17 -14.94
N SER A 487 6.12 12.32 -13.75
CA SER A 487 6.88 12.22 -12.50
C SER A 487 7.45 10.83 -12.32
N GLU A 488 8.76 10.73 -12.09
CA GLU A 488 9.44 9.46 -11.93
C GLU A 488 9.93 9.29 -10.49
N PHE A 489 9.57 8.17 -9.88
CA PHE A 489 10.01 7.81 -8.53
C PHE A 489 10.56 6.39 -8.54
N VAL A 490 11.76 6.22 -8.00
CA VAL A 490 12.44 4.92 -7.84
C VAL A 490 12.55 4.61 -6.36
N ALA A 491 11.96 3.50 -5.94
CA ALA A 491 12.01 3.04 -4.56
C ALA A 491 12.82 1.74 -4.44
N GLU A 492 13.61 1.62 -3.38
CA GLU A 492 14.34 0.39 -3.01
C GLU A 492 14.28 0.20 -1.49
N TYR A 493 14.23 -1.06 -1.06
CA TYR A 493 14.25 -1.45 0.34
C TYR A 493 15.56 -2.17 0.67
N PHE A 494 16.10 -1.89 1.85
CA PHE A 494 17.34 -2.47 2.36
C PHE A 494 17.12 -3.07 3.75
N ASP A 495 17.34 -4.38 3.88
CA ASP A 495 17.30 -5.14 5.14
C ASP A 495 18.63 -5.04 5.91
N VAL A 496 19.12 -3.82 6.05
CA VAL A 496 20.33 -3.49 6.81
C VAL A 496 20.20 -2.08 7.39
N PRO A 497 20.89 -1.75 8.49
CA PRO A 497 20.97 -0.36 8.95
C PRO A 497 21.59 0.53 7.88
N TYR A 498 21.10 1.77 7.79
CA TYR A 498 21.79 2.78 7.00
C TYR A 498 23.18 3.06 7.56
N SER A 499 24.13 3.39 6.69
CA SER A 499 25.55 3.53 7.05
C SER A 499 25.82 4.61 8.11
N SER A 500 24.93 5.61 8.23
CA SER A 500 25.02 6.68 9.22
C SER A 500 23.76 6.73 10.09
N LEU A 501 23.81 6.21 11.31
CA LEU A 501 22.68 6.28 12.26
C LEU A 501 22.65 7.59 13.07
N THR A 502 23.71 8.38 13.00
CA THR A 502 23.89 9.67 13.67
C THR A 502 24.56 10.67 12.72
N PRO A 503 24.45 11.99 12.92
CA PRO A 503 23.65 12.68 13.94
C PRO A 503 22.14 12.54 13.74
N VAL A 504 21.39 12.66 14.82
CA VAL A 504 19.92 12.78 14.80
C VAL A 504 19.54 14.15 15.35
N ASN A 505 18.57 14.81 14.73
CA ASN A 505 18.02 16.06 15.23
C ASN A 505 16.84 15.77 16.17
N ALA A 506 16.76 16.50 17.29
CA ALA A 506 15.60 16.40 18.19
C ALA A 506 14.29 16.66 17.41
N PRO A 507 13.20 15.92 17.68
CA PRO A 507 12.94 15.05 18.84
C PRO A 507 13.39 13.58 18.70
N ILE A 508 14.08 13.21 17.62
CA ILE A 508 14.55 11.83 17.41
C ILE A 508 15.60 11.47 18.47
N SER A 509 15.44 10.32 19.13
CA SER A 509 16.48 9.70 19.98
C SER A 509 17.39 8.80 19.17
N ASN A 510 16.80 7.95 18.32
CA ASN A 510 17.52 7.08 17.41
C ASN A 510 16.63 6.72 16.21
N VAL A 511 17.25 6.25 15.12
CA VAL A 511 16.58 5.70 13.94
C VAL A 511 16.67 4.17 13.93
N SER A 512 15.97 3.51 13.00
CA SER A 512 16.04 2.06 12.82
C SER A 512 17.47 1.61 12.61
N ASN A 513 17.86 0.58 13.35
CA ASN A 513 19.11 -0.14 13.17
C ASN A 513 18.93 -1.44 12.38
N MET A 514 17.72 -1.68 11.84
CA MET A 514 17.38 -2.90 11.09
C MET A 514 17.31 -2.63 9.59
N GLU A 515 16.65 -1.54 9.18
CA GLU A 515 16.23 -1.38 7.78
C GLU A 515 16.08 0.09 7.35
N TYR A 516 16.12 0.35 6.04
CA TYR A 516 15.78 1.65 5.45
C TYR A 516 15.23 1.52 4.03
N TRP A 517 14.65 2.60 3.53
CA TRP A 517 14.18 2.76 2.17
C TRP A 517 14.86 3.94 1.49
N GLU A 518 15.17 3.79 0.22
CA GLU A 518 15.59 4.87 -0.64
C GLU A 518 14.44 5.24 -1.58
N LEU A 519 14.08 6.52 -1.66
CA LEU A 519 13.10 7.03 -2.61
C LEU A 519 13.70 8.20 -3.39
N ASN A 520 14.17 7.88 -4.58
CA ASN A 520 14.73 8.84 -5.53
C ASN A 520 13.65 9.37 -6.46
N LYS A 521 13.77 10.64 -6.85
CA LYS A 521 12.89 11.27 -7.84
C LYS A 521 13.68 11.78 -9.03
N PHE A 522 13.14 11.60 -10.23
CA PHE A 522 13.74 12.03 -11.48
C PHE A 522 12.69 12.76 -12.32
N ASN A 523 13.13 13.68 -13.19
CA ASN A 523 12.28 14.42 -14.12
C ASN A 523 11.06 15.11 -13.47
N THR A 524 11.14 15.44 -12.18
CA THR A 524 10.04 16.05 -11.43
C THR A 524 10.49 16.93 -10.28
N THR A 525 9.70 17.96 -10.00
CA THR A 525 9.76 18.77 -8.78
C THR A 525 8.68 18.40 -7.77
N ASP A 526 7.83 17.43 -8.10
CA ASP A 526 6.74 17.00 -7.23
C ASP A 526 7.27 16.50 -5.88
N ASN A 527 6.43 16.71 -4.87
CA ASN A 527 6.60 16.19 -3.53
C ASN A 527 5.39 15.29 -3.25
N VAL A 528 5.64 14.13 -2.65
CA VAL A 528 4.61 13.15 -2.29
C VAL A 528 4.65 12.85 -0.80
N GLN A 529 3.51 12.43 -0.25
CA GLN A 529 3.51 11.77 1.06
C GLN A 529 4.20 10.42 0.92
N VAL A 530 4.98 10.03 1.93
CA VAL A 530 5.69 8.75 1.97
C VAL A 530 5.13 7.92 3.11
N THR A 531 4.85 6.66 2.85
CA THR A 531 4.40 5.70 3.86
C THR A 531 5.30 4.48 3.85
N LEU A 532 5.87 4.14 5.01
CA LEU A 532 6.68 2.95 5.20
C LEU A 532 5.87 1.89 5.94
N HIS A 533 5.94 0.63 5.48
CA HIS A 533 5.27 -0.50 6.12
C HIS A 533 6.29 -1.46 6.72
N TRP A 534 6.09 -1.84 7.98
CA TRP A 534 6.97 -2.80 8.66
C TRP A 534 6.55 -4.26 8.45
N GLU A 535 5.26 -4.53 8.17
CA GLU A 535 4.65 -5.86 7.97
C GLU A 535 4.78 -6.86 9.16
N ASP A 536 5.89 -6.83 9.91
CA ASP A 536 6.17 -7.54 11.15
C ASP A 536 6.95 -6.60 12.11
N ALA A 537 6.29 -6.13 13.18
CA ALA A 537 6.88 -5.15 14.09
C ALA A 537 8.14 -5.69 14.80
N ALA A 538 8.19 -6.98 15.11
CA ALA A 538 9.32 -7.59 15.79
C ALA A 538 10.56 -7.65 14.89
N LEU A 539 10.40 -8.00 13.61
CA LEU A 539 11.49 -8.00 12.63
C LEU A 539 12.01 -6.59 12.34
N SER A 540 11.13 -5.58 12.40
CA SER A 540 11.49 -4.17 12.25
C SER A 540 12.04 -3.49 13.51
N GLY A 541 12.18 -4.22 14.62
CA GLY A 541 12.65 -3.66 15.90
C GLY A 541 11.67 -2.69 16.56
N ILE A 542 10.40 -2.71 16.15
CA ILE A 542 9.35 -1.80 16.62
C ILE A 542 8.61 -2.44 17.80
N THR A 543 8.63 -1.76 18.94
CA THR A 543 8.00 -2.25 20.19
C THR A 543 6.98 -1.28 20.79
N ASN A 544 6.94 -0.03 20.33
CA ASN A 544 6.05 0.99 20.86
C ASN A 544 5.63 2.00 19.79
N CYS A 545 4.33 2.04 19.47
CA CYS A 545 3.79 2.98 18.49
C CYS A 545 3.76 4.43 18.99
N SER A 546 3.74 4.67 20.30
CA SER A 546 3.57 6.03 20.85
C SER A 546 4.79 6.93 20.64
N ILE A 547 5.93 6.34 20.32
CA ILE A 547 7.20 7.02 20.09
C ILE A 547 7.72 6.80 18.66
N LEU A 548 6.95 6.10 17.82
CA LEU A 548 7.36 5.80 16.45
C LEU A 548 7.07 7.01 15.56
N SER A 549 8.01 7.36 14.68
CA SER A 549 7.85 8.41 13.66
C SER A 549 8.59 8.03 12.38
N LEU A 550 8.50 8.87 11.36
CA LEU A 550 9.21 8.75 10.09
C LEU A 550 10.47 9.62 10.15
N ALA A 551 11.62 9.03 9.86
CA ALA A 551 12.88 9.75 9.73
C ALA A 551 13.20 10.02 8.25
N LYS A 552 13.79 11.18 7.96
CA LYS A 552 14.36 11.49 6.65
C LYS A 552 15.80 11.97 6.79
N TRP A 553 16.70 11.47 5.94
CA TRP A 553 18.08 11.95 5.87
C TRP A 553 18.19 13.24 5.05
N ASP A 554 18.77 14.31 5.60
CA ASP A 554 18.94 15.58 4.88
C ASP A 554 20.27 15.67 4.09
N GLY A 555 21.13 14.66 4.22
CA GLY A 555 22.51 14.66 3.70
C GLY A 555 23.56 14.75 4.81
N SER A 556 23.17 15.16 6.01
CA SER A 556 24.04 15.45 7.15
C SER A 556 23.53 14.90 8.49
N ALA A 557 22.21 14.87 8.71
CA ALA A 557 21.56 14.39 9.92
C ALA A 557 20.18 13.79 9.59
N TRP A 558 19.63 13.03 10.54
CA TRP A 558 18.25 12.54 10.49
C TRP A 558 17.29 13.57 11.07
N ASP A 559 16.28 13.95 10.29
CA ASP A 559 15.20 14.83 10.70
C ASP A 559 13.91 14.04 10.94
N ASP A 560 13.15 14.46 11.95
CA ASP A 560 11.78 13.98 12.17
C ASP A 560 10.85 14.52 11.09
N VAL A 561 10.08 13.63 10.48
CA VAL A 561 8.99 13.98 9.59
C VAL A 561 7.68 13.77 10.36
N PRO A 562 6.89 14.83 10.62
CA PRO A 562 5.59 14.71 11.25
C PRO A 562 4.74 13.67 10.53
N SER A 563 4.36 12.63 11.27
CA SER A 563 3.78 11.42 10.69
C SER A 563 2.62 10.88 11.53
N THR A 564 1.82 10.03 10.89
CA THR A 564 0.72 9.28 11.50
C THR A 564 1.10 7.82 11.52
N VAL A 565 1.06 7.21 12.71
CA VAL A 565 1.31 5.78 12.91
C VAL A 565 -0.03 5.04 12.94
N SER A 566 -0.13 3.96 12.18
CA SER A 566 -1.31 3.08 12.14
C SER A 566 -0.91 1.61 12.24
N GLY A 567 -1.69 0.79 12.94
CA GLY A 567 -1.41 -0.62 13.17
C GLY A 567 -0.94 -0.92 14.59
N ALA A 568 -0.33 -2.09 14.80
CA ALA A 568 0.14 -2.53 16.12
C ALA A 568 1.66 -2.76 16.13
N CYS A 569 2.32 -2.24 17.16
CA CYS A 569 3.78 -2.25 17.32
C CYS A 569 4.26 -3.37 18.25
N THR A 570 3.66 -4.55 18.14
CA THR A 570 3.98 -5.70 19.00
C THR A 570 3.94 -6.99 18.19
N ALA A 571 4.86 -7.92 18.46
CA ALA A 571 4.91 -9.23 17.79
C ALA A 571 4.96 -9.10 16.24
N ASN A 572 4.35 -10.04 15.53
CA ASN A 572 4.32 -10.11 14.06
C ASN A 572 3.18 -9.28 13.44
N ASN A 573 2.75 -8.21 14.10
CA ASN A 573 1.67 -7.37 13.57
C ASN A 573 2.21 -6.37 12.55
N ALA A 574 1.44 -6.15 11.49
CA ALA A 574 1.70 -5.15 10.48
C ALA A 574 1.17 -3.77 10.87
N GLY A 575 1.73 -2.74 10.23
CA GLY A 575 1.28 -1.38 10.28
C GLY A 575 2.19 -0.47 9.45
N ASN A 576 1.99 0.84 9.60
CA ASN A 576 2.71 1.83 8.82
C ASN A 576 2.95 3.15 9.56
N VAL A 577 3.90 3.90 9.04
CA VAL A 577 4.14 5.31 9.37
C VAL A 577 4.03 6.13 8.09
N GLN A 578 3.08 7.06 8.04
CA GLN A 578 2.80 7.93 6.89
C GLN A 578 3.13 9.38 7.21
N SER A 579 3.85 10.08 6.33
CA SER A 579 4.06 11.53 6.47
C SER A 579 2.75 12.31 6.37
N ASN A 580 2.51 13.23 7.30
CA ASN A 580 1.25 13.99 7.36
C ASN A 580 1.06 14.92 6.15
N ASN A 581 2.16 15.39 5.57
CA ASN A 581 2.18 16.24 4.38
C ASN A 581 3.10 15.65 3.31
N ALA A 582 2.96 16.13 2.07
CA ALA A 582 3.93 15.87 1.02
C ALA A 582 5.29 16.49 1.39
N ILE A 583 6.36 15.72 1.23
CA ILE A 583 7.71 16.10 1.65
C ILE A 583 8.66 16.12 0.47
N SER A 584 9.76 16.86 0.57
CA SER A 584 10.80 16.83 -0.48
C SER A 584 11.43 15.43 -0.54
N ASN A 585 11.09 14.67 -1.60
CA ASN A 585 11.67 13.36 -1.88
C ASN A 585 13.04 13.46 -2.57
N GLY A 586 13.67 12.30 -2.84
CA GLY A 586 15.08 12.22 -3.23
C GLY A 586 15.98 12.06 -2.02
N SER A 587 15.69 11.07 -1.18
CA SER A 587 16.29 10.93 0.14
C SER A 587 16.17 9.48 0.66
N ILE A 588 16.82 9.24 1.81
CA ILE A 588 16.75 8.01 2.57
C ILE A 588 15.71 8.18 3.69
N TYR A 589 14.89 7.16 3.87
CA TYR A 589 13.81 7.11 4.85
C TYR A 589 13.95 5.89 5.74
N THR A 590 13.59 6.02 7.01
CA THR A 590 13.53 4.88 7.94
C THR A 590 12.58 5.20 9.10
N PHE A 591 12.37 4.25 10.00
CA PHE A 591 11.66 4.49 11.24
C PHE A 591 12.52 5.30 12.23
N ALA A 592 11.90 6.28 12.89
CA ALA A 592 12.48 7.03 14.01
C ALA A 592 11.81 6.63 15.32
N PHE A 593 12.59 6.66 16.39
CA PHE A 593 12.12 6.51 17.77
C PHE A 593 12.34 7.83 18.50
N LEU A 594 11.24 8.47 18.86
CA LEU A 594 11.24 9.73 19.59
C LEU A 594 11.72 9.50 21.02
N GLY A 595 12.58 10.40 21.50
CA GLY A 595 13.03 10.35 22.90
C GLY A 595 11.83 10.50 23.83
N VAL A 596 11.65 9.55 24.75
CA VAL A 596 10.61 9.66 25.78
C VAL A 596 11.09 10.71 26.80
N GLY A 597 10.79 11.97 26.50
CA GLY A 597 10.99 13.08 27.41
C GLY A 597 9.95 13.00 28.53
N THR A 598 10.34 12.65 29.76
CA THR A 598 9.44 12.82 30.91
C THR A 598 9.48 14.29 31.31
N VAL A 599 8.37 15.01 31.18
CA VAL A 599 8.23 16.37 31.72
C VAL A 599 7.68 16.26 33.14
N GLN A 600 8.44 16.75 34.12
CA GLN A 600 7.96 16.89 35.49
C GLN A 600 7.94 18.36 35.90
N ILE A 601 6.85 18.77 36.55
CA ILE A 601 6.67 20.12 37.08
C ILE A 601 6.70 20.02 38.60
N LEU A 602 7.68 20.65 39.23
CA LEU A 602 7.90 20.63 40.67
C LEU A 602 7.79 22.06 41.21
N SER A 603 7.21 22.19 42.40
CA SER A 603 7.08 23.48 43.08
C SER A 603 7.60 23.34 44.50
N GLU A 604 8.67 24.07 44.81
CA GLU A 604 9.37 24.01 46.10
C GLU A 604 9.41 25.39 46.76
N CYS A 605 9.60 25.46 48.08
CA CYS A 605 9.71 26.74 48.79
C CYS A 605 11.10 27.37 48.62
N LEU A 606 11.19 28.69 48.82
CA LEU A 606 12.47 29.40 48.79
C LEU A 606 13.48 28.79 49.79
N GLY A 607 14.57 28.24 49.26
CA GLY A 607 15.64 27.61 50.04
C GLY A 607 15.73 26.10 49.85
N ASP A 608 14.69 25.47 49.27
CA ASP A 608 14.67 24.05 48.95
C ASP A 608 15.28 23.76 47.57
N SER A 609 15.62 22.50 47.33
CA SER A 609 16.22 22.04 46.07
C SER A 609 15.73 20.65 45.67
N VAL A 610 15.67 20.38 44.37
CA VAL A 610 15.32 19.07 43.80
C VAL A 610 16.57 18.45 43.17
N THR A 611 16.82 17.16 43.43
CA THR A 611 17.85 16.36 42.75
C THR A 611 17.20 15.48 41.67
N VAL A 612 17.70 15.56 40.43
CA VAL A 612 17.25 14.75 39.29
C VAL A 612 18.48 14.08 38.66
N GLY A 613 18.54 12.75 38.70
CA GLY A 613 19.74 12.01 38.30
C GLY A 613 20.94 12.38 39.19
N ALA A 614 22.00 12.92 38.58
CA ALA A 614 23.19 13.42 39.28
C ALA A 614 23.16 14.94 39.55
N SER A 615 22.17 15.67 39.02
CA SER A 615 22.08 17.13 39.07
C SER A 615 21.17 17.59 40.21
N THR A 616 21.45 18.75 40.82
CA THR A 616 20.59 19.36 41.86
C THR A 616 20.28 20.81 41.52
N TYR A 617 19.01 21.21 41.64
CA TYR A 617 18.48 22.51 41.23
C TYR A 617 17.73 23.19 42.38
N GLY A 618 18.04 24.46 42.65
CA GLY A 618 17.40 25.27 43.70
C GLY A 618 16.89 26.63 43.21
N ALA A 619 16.72 26.79 41.90
CA ALA A 619 16.23 28.03 41.29
C ALA A 619 15.11 27.71 40.29
N THR A 620 14.17 28.65 40.09
CA THR A 620 13.12 28.51 39.08
C THR A 620 13.74 28.40 37.69
N GLY A 621 13.34 27.39 36.91
CA GLY A 621 13.86 27.18 35.57
C GLY A 621 13.43 25.85 34.95
N THR A 622 13.78 25.68 33.67
CA THR A 622 13.62 24.41 32.94
C THR A 622 14.98 23.76 32.76
N TYR A 623 15.12 22.53 33.25
CA TYR A 623 16.36 21.75 33.22
C TYR A 623 16.14 20.45 32.44
N VAL A 624 17.14 19.97 31.70
CA VAL A 624 17.08 18.70 30.95
C VAL A 624 18.22 17.80 31.42
N ASP A 625 17.87 16.66 31.99
CA ASP A 625 18.81 15.63 32.46
C ASP A 625 18.69 14.37 31.61
N THR A 626 19.82 13.71 31.39
CA THR A 626 19.88 12.39 30.75
C THR A 626 20.07 11.33 31.84
N LEU A 627 19.10 10.42 31.98
CA LEU A 627 19.23 9.28 32.89
C LEU A 627 19.73 8.06 32.11
N THR A 628 20.98 7.68 32.35
CA THR A 628 21.63 6.51 31.74
C THR A 628 21.29 5.25 32.53
N ASN A 629 20.71 4.24 31.89
CA ASN A 629 20.61 2.90 32.48
C ASN A 629 21.82 2.03 32.08
N ILE A 630 22.01 0.89 32.75
CA ILE A 630 23.15 -0.02 32.51
C ILE A 630 23.15 -0.66 31.10
N ASN A 631 22.11 -0.42 30.30
CA ASN A 631 21.92 -0.94 28.95
C ASN A 631 22.00 0.17 27.87
N ASN A 632 22.49 1.38 28.18
CA ASN A 632 22.66 2.52 27.24
C ASN A 632 21.38 2.92 26.48
N THR A 633 20.21 2.74 27.08
CA THR A 633 18.96 3.37 26.61
C THR A 633 18.69 4.58 27.48
N ASP A 634 19.02 5.75 26.94
CA ASP A 634 18.93 7.02 27.66
C ASP A 634 17.47 7.51 27.71
N SER A 635 17.04 8.02 28.86
CA SER A 635 15.77 8.76 28.99
C SER A 635 16.07 10.22 29.28
N LEU A 636 15.44 11.13 28.55
CA LEU A 636 15.52 12.57 28.82
C LEU A 636 14.44 12.94 29.85
N VAL A 637 14.81 13.63 30.91
CA VAL A 637 13.87 14.21 31.89
C VAL A 637 13.95 15.72 31.80
N THR A 638 12.84 16.36 31.44
CA THR A 638 12.72 17.82 31.48
C THR A 638 12.02 18.22 32.78
N THR A 639 12.76 18.89 33.67
CA THR A 639 12.25 19.38 34.96
C THR A 639 11.93 20.87 34.87
N ILE A 640 10.67 21.24 35.04
CA ILE A 640 10.25 22.64 35.24
C ILE A 640 10.12 22.86 36.76
N LEU A 641 11.10 23.52 37.35
CA LEU A 641 11.11 23.86 38.78
C LEU A 641 10.57 25.26 38.99
N ASN A 642 9.60 25.42 39.88
CA ASN A 642 9.07 26.72 40.34
C ASN A 642 9.38 26.91 41.82
N ILE A 643 10.22 27.89 42.17
CA ILE A 643 10.45 28.28 43.56
C ILE A 643 9.39 29.29 44.01
N ILE A 644 8.61 28.94 45.03
CA ILE A 644 7.53 29.75 45.59
C ILE A 644 8.04 30.63 46.74
N GLN A 645 7.69 31.93 46.72
CA GLN A 645 7.98 32.89 47.80
C GLN A 645 6.88 32.88 48.87
N PRO A 646 7.21 32.96 50.18
CA PRO A 646 6.21 33.15 51.23
C PRO A 646 5.57 34.54 51.15
N VAL A 647 4.32 34.69 51.61
CA VAL A 647 3.56 35.96 51.54
C VAL A 647 3.23 36.43 52.95
N ASP A 648 3.70 37.61 53.33
CA ASP A 648 3.38 38.19 54.64
C ASP A 648 2.08 39.02 54.60
N THR A 649 1.27 38.95 55.67
CA THR A 649 0.01 39.71 55.77
C THR A 649 -0.09 40.49 57.08
N THR A 650 -0.73 41.66 57.06
CA THR A 650 -0.94 42.50 58.25
C THR A 650 -2.42 42.81 58.45
N ILE A 651 -2.95 42.61 59.67
CA ILE A 651 -4.32 42.95 60.07
C ILE A 651 -4.29 44.05 61.14
N ASN A 652 -5.03 45.14 60.92
CA ASN A 652 -5.23 46.20 61.91
C ASN A 652 -6.66 46.15 62.44
N THR A 653 -6.86 46.14 63.76
CA THR A 653 -8.18 46.06 64.39
C THR A 653 -8.28 46.91 65.66
N ILE A 654 -9.50 47.35 66.01
CA ILE A 654 -9.79 48.23 67.15
C ILE A 654 -10.89 47.58 68.01
N GLY A 655 -10.75 47.61 69.33
CA GLY A 655 -11.76 47.16 70.30
C GLY A 655 -11.96 48.16 71.44
N CYS A 656 -13.00 47.97 72.24
CA CYS A 656 -13.28 48.76 73.44
C CYS A 656 -12.73 48.08 74.70
N GLU A 657 -12.50 48.85 75.76
CA GLU A 657 -12.14 48.28 77.06
C GLU A 657 -13.19 47.25 77.51
N GLY A 658 -12.75 46.02 77.77
CA GLY A 658 -13.63 44.88 78.09
C GLY A 658 -13.94 43.96 76.90
N ASP A 659 -13.64 44.36 75.65
CA ASP A 659 -13.85 43.51 74.49
C ASP A 659 -12.84 42.37 74.40
N THR A 660 -13.28 41.24 73.83
CA THR A 660 -12.41 40.12 73.46
C THR A 660 -12.43 39.93 71.95
N ILE A 661 -11.30 40.15 71.27
CA ILE A 661 -11.16 40.05 69.82
C ILE A 661 -10.57 38.68 69.45
N TYR A 662 -11.23 37.96 68.53
CA TYR A 662 -10.81 36.63 68.06
C TYR A 662 -10.21 36.71 66.64
N ILE A 663 -8.92 36.38 66.49
CA ILE A 663 -8.22 36.32 65.19
C ILE A 663 -7.39 35.04 65.12
N ALA A 664 -7.51 34.30 64.01
CA ALA A 664 -6.79 33.03 63.79
C ALA A 664 -6.90 32.00 64.94
N GLY A 665 -8.05 31.98 65.63
CA GLY A 665 -8.31 31.05 66.74
C GLY A 665 -7.69 31.44 68.09
N LYS A 666 -7.02 32.60 68.18
CA LYS A 666 -6.47 33.16 69.43
C LYS A 666 -7.28 34.38 69.89
N MET A 667 -7.32 34.58 71.22
CA MET A 667 -8.00 35.70 71.87
C MET A 667 -7.02 36.83 72.19
N TYR A 668 -7.42 38.07 71.89
CA TYR A 668 -6.67 39.29 72.16
C TYR A 668 -7.56 40.32 72.87
N TYR A 669 -7.02 40.94 73.92
CA TYR A 669 -7.77 41.86 74.81
C TYR A 669 -6.90 43.01 75.35
N GLN A 670 -5.70 43.20 74.80
CA GLN A 670 -4.81 44.32 75.13
C GLN A 670 -4.28 44.96 73.85
N THR A 671 -4.03 46.27 73.88
CA THR A 671 -3.37 46.98 72.78
C THR A 671 -1.96 46.41 72.56
N GLY A 672 -1.63 46.08 71.31
CA GLY A 672 -0.31 45.55 70.97
C GLY A 672 -0.19 45.07 69.53
N THR A 673 1.05 44.79 69.14
CA THR A 673 1.37 44.09 67.88
C THR A 673 1.69 42.64 68.20
N TYR A 674 0.96 41.71 67.59
CA TYR A 674 1.12 40.27 67.74
C TYR A 674 1.61 39.66 66.43
N LEU A 675 2.53 38.70 66.50
CA LEU A 675 3.00 37.94 65.34
C LEU A 675 2.46 36.51 65.43
N ASP A 676 1.93 36.00 64.32
CA ASP A 676 1.50 34.61 64.19
C ASP A 676 1.97 34.02 62.86
N THR A 677 2.14 32.71 62.79
CA THR A 677 2.49 32.01 61.55
C THR A 677 1.28 31.20 61.12
N VAL A 678 0.74 31.49 59.94
CA VAL A 678 -0.42 30.77 59.41
C VAL A 678 0.05 29.85 58.28
N PRO A 679 -0.26 28.54 58.33
CA PRO A 679 0.00 27.64 57.22
C PRO A 679 -0.75 28.13 55.98
N SER A 680 -0.02 28.46 54.91
CA SER A 680 -0.66 28.79 53.63
C SER A 680 -1.23 27.51 53.01
N ILE A 681 -2.54 27.34 53.11
CA ILE A 681 -3.29 26.25 52.44
C ILE A 681 -3.25 26.35 50.90
N ALA A 682 -2.83 27.49 50.34
CA ALA A 682 -2.79 27.71 48.89
C ALA A 682 -1.43 27.42 48.24
N THR A 683 -0.33 27.59 48.97
CA THR A 683 1.04 27.51 48.40
C THR A 683 1.98 26.57 49.12
N GLY A 684 1.59 25.99 50.26
CA GLY A 684 2.43 25.04 51.00
C GLY A 684 3.64 25.64 51.72
N CYS A 685 3.99 26.90 51.46
CA CYS A 685 5.02 27.64 52.20
C CYS A 685 4.38 28.46 53.33
N ASP A 686 4.79 28.21 54.57
CA ASP A 686 4.29 28.91 55.75
C ASP A 686 4.48 30.43 55.64
N SER A 687 3.48 31.20 56.06
CA SER A 687 3.38 32.65 55.87
C SER A 687 3.29 33.37 57.22
N ALA A 688 3.93 34.54 57.37
CA ALA A 688 3.85 35.31 58.62
C ALA A 688 2.68 36.31 58.60
N MET A 689 1.97 36.40 59.72
CA MET A 689 0.83 37.27 59.95
C MET A 689 1.12 38.22 61.11
N THR A 690 1.02 39.53 60.87
CA THR A 690 1.16 40.57 61.91
C THR A 690 -0.21 41.17 62.25
N ILE A 691 -0.58 41.23 63.53
CA ILE A 691 -1.85 41.78 64.02
C ILE A 691 -1.56 43.02 64.87
N ASN A 692 -2.06 44.19 64.50
CA ASN A 692 -2.04 45.39 65.32
C ASN A 692 -3.43 45.62 65.95
N LEU A 693 -3.56 45.42 67.27
CA LEU A 693 -4.79 45.66 68.03
C LEU A 693 -4.68 46.94 68.85
N THR A 694 -5.70 47.79 68.80
CA THR A 694 -5.84 48.98 69.67
C THR A 694 -7.13 48.88 70.50
N ILE A 695 -7.01 48.90 71.83
CA ILE A 695 -8.13 48.97 72.78
C ILE A 695 -8.36 50.43 73.21
N ILE A 696 -9.59 50.92 73.06
CA ILE A 696 -10.00 52.29 73.41
C ILE A 696 -10.62 52.31 74.81
N VAL A 697 -10.12 53.22 75.66
CA VAL A 697 -10.64 53.52 77.01
C VAL A 697 -11.34 54.88 76.98
N ILE A 698 -12.52 54.97 77.61
CA ILE A 698 -13.31 56.22 77.73
C ILE A 698 -13.28 56.70 79.19
N ASP A 699 -12.96 57.98 79.40
CA ASP A 699 -13.09 58.64 80.69
C ASP A 699 -14.53 59.13 80.90
N SER A 700 -15.35 58.33 81.58
CA SER A 700 -16.75 58.67 81.89
C SER A 700 -16.91 59.62 83.08
N SER A 701 -15.84 60.25 83.59
CA SER A 701 -15.95 61.18 84.71
C SER A 701 -16.46 62.57 84.28
N THR A 702 -17.16 63.25 85.20
CA THR A 702 -17.70 64.62 85.01
C THR A 702 -17.22 65.58 86.09
N THR A 703 -17.18 66.88 85.78
CA THR A 703 -16.82 67.98 86.68
C THR A 703 -17.95 69.01 86.74
N LEU A 704 -18.31 69.54 87.93
CA LEU A 704 -19.31 70.59 88.09
C LEU A 704 -18.65 71.93 88.40
N GLN A 705 -19.02 72.97 87.66
CA GLN A 705 -18.58 74.34 87.92
C GLN A 705 -19.79 75.28 87.86
N ASN A 706 -20.05 75.97 88.97
CA ASN A 706 -21.32 76.66 89.22
C ASN A 706 -22.49 75.68 89.06
N ASP A 707 -23.34 75.91 88.06
CA ASP A 707 -24.48 75.06 87.72
C ASP A 707 -24.25 74.25 86.43
N THR A 708 -23.07 74.32 85.81
CA THR A 708 -22.78 73.63 84.55
C THR A 708 -21.92 72.38 84.78
N ILE A 709 -22.35 71.23 84.25
CA ILE A 709 -21.61 69.96 84.29
C ILE A 709 -20.76 69.84 83.03
N PHE A 710 -19.51 69.40 83.14
CA PHE A 710 -18.58 69.15 82.05
C PHE A 710 -18.18 67.66 82.02
N SER A 711 -18.07 67.07 80.83
CA SER A 711 -17.40 65.78 80.61
C SER A 711 -15.88 65.97 80.61
N ASN A 712 -15.13 65.09 81.29
CA ASN A 712 -13.67 65.15 81.31
C ASN A 712 -13.02 64.47 80.09
N GLN A 713 -13.72 63.54 79.42
CA GLN A 713 -13.25 62.99 78.15
C GLN A 713 -13.17 64.10 77.09
N SER A 714 -12.02 64.20 76.40
CA SER A 714 -11.83 65.06 75.24
C SER A 714 -11.90 64.29 73.92
N GLY A 715 -12.37 64.95 72.86
CA GLY A 715 -12.45 64.37 71.51
C GLY A 715 -13.43 63.19 71.38
N ALA A 716 -14.54 63.24 72.12
CA ALA A 716 -15.68 62.31 72.03
C ALA A 716 -16.94 63.07 71.57
N THR A 717 -17.99 62.33 71.23
CA THR A 717 -19.36 62.87 71.10
C THR A 717 -20.12 62.65 72.40
N TYR A 718 -20.99 63.59 72.77
CA TYR A 718 -21.71 63.58 74.03
C TYR A 718 -23.21 63.53 73.80
N GLN A 719 -23.95 62.95 74.73
CA GLN A 719 -25.39 63.06 74.82
C GLN A 719 -25.79 63.12 76.29
N TRP A 720 -26.35 64.25 76.72
CA TRP A 720 -26.79 64.41 78.10
C TRP A 720 -28.13 63.73 78.32
N ILE A 721 -28.28 63.15 79.51
CA ILE A 721 -29.48 62.45 79.96
C ILE A 721 -29.93 63.00 81.31
N ASP A 722 -31.23 63.05 81.50
CA ASP A 722 -31.88 63.26 82.79
C ASP A 722 -31.94 61.89 83.49
N CYS A 723 -31.28 61.79 84.64
CA CYS A 723 -31.21 60.56 85.43
C CYS A 723 -32.50 60.25 86.18
N ASP A 724 -33.31 61.26 86.52
CA ASP A 724 -34.55 61.07 87.28
C ASP A 724 -35.64 60.47 86.36
N GLY A 725 -35.61 60.80 85.07
CA GLY A 725 -36.46 60.22 84.03
C GLY A 725 -35.84 59.07 83.23
N ASN A 726 -34.51 58.87 83.34
CA ASN A 726 -33.70 58.05 82.43
C ASN A 726 -33.96 58.37 80.94
N THR A 727 -34.16 59.66 80.63
CA THR A 727 -34.50 60.14 79.29
C THR A 727 -33.36 60.97 78.71
N ILE A 728 -33.08 60.79 77.42
CA ILE A 728 -32.20 61.69 76.66
C ILE A 728 -32.74 63.12 76.68
N ILE A 729 -31.84 64.08 76.86
CA ILE A 729 -32.15 65.50 76.72
C ILE A 729 -31.88 65.89 75.27
N PRO A 730 -32.92 66.10 74.43
CA PRO A 730 -32.72 66.22 72.99
C PRO A 730 -31.80 67.39 72.64
N ASN A 731 -30.85 67.15 71.72
CA ASN A 731 -29.88 68.12 71.20
C ASN A 731 -28.82 68.62 72.19
N GLU A 732 -28.78 68.13 73.42
CA GLU A 732 -27.71 68.44 74.36
C GLU A 732 -26.52 67.52 74.14
N THR A 733 -25.67 67.88 73.18
CA THR A 733 -24.53 67.06 72.73
C THR A 733 -23.17 67.72 72.93
N ASN A 734 -23.13 68.85 73.64
CA ASN A 734 -21.88 69.53 73.97
C ASN A 734 -21.12 68.78 75.07
N SER A 735 -19.81 69.03 75.18
CA SER A 735 -18.99 68.48 76.28
C SER A 735 -19.35 69.07 77.65
N PHE A 736 -20.36 69.93 77.72
CA PHE A 736 -20.91 70.49 78.94
C PHE A 736 -22.43 70.65 78.82
N TYR A 737 -23.12 70.70 79.95
CA TYR A 737 -24.55 70.94 80.04
C TYR A 737 -24.87 71.85 81.24
N ALA A 738 -25.66 72.89 80.98
CA ALA A 738 -26.13 73.84 81.99
C ALA A 738 -27.64 73.60 82.20
N PRO A 739 -28.05 72.86 83.24
CA PRO A 739 -29.46 72.59 83.51
C PRO A 739 -30.24 73.87 83.76
N ILE A 740 -31.45 73.95 83.20
CA ILE A 740 -32.39 75.05 83.43
C ILE A 740 -33.33 74.80 84.61
N ALA A 741 -33.26 73.61 85.22
CA ALA A 741 -34.01 73.20 86.39
C ALA A 741 -33.11 72.40 87.32
N SER A 742 -33.45 72.37 88.62
CA SER A 742 -32.81 71.45 89.56
C SER A 742 -33.13 70.00 89.19
N GLY A 743 -32.14 69.13 89.17
CA GLY A 743 -32.29 67.72 88.77
C GLY A 743 -30.97 66.95 88.78
N SER A 744 -31.04 65.66 88.45
CA SER A 744 -29.89 64.76 88.33
C SER A 744 -29.55 64.47 86.87
N TYR A 745 -28.28 64.67 86.46
CA TYR A 745 -27.87 64.57 85.05
C TYR A 745 -26.60 63.75 84.87
N ALA A 746 -26.52 63.02 83.75
CA ALA A 746 -25.35 62.27 83.31
C ALA A 746 -25.07 62.50 81.82
N VAL A 747 -23.89 62.11 81.35
CA VAL A 747 -23.49 62.21 79.94
C VAL A 747 -23.07 60.84 79.41
N ILE A 748 -23.63 60.47 78.26
CA ILE A 748 -23.14 59.37 77.45
C ILE A 748 -22.00 59.92 76.61
N VAL A 749 -20.82 59.30 76.71
CA VAL A 749 -19.60 59.68 76.00
C VAL A 749 -19.27 58.60 74.99
N SER A 750 -19.19 58.95 73.70
CA SER A 750 -18.85 57.99 72.64
C SER A 750 -17.60 58.42 71.89
N LYS A 751 -16.61 57.52 71.77
CA LYS A 751 -15.34 57.76 71.07
C LYS A 751 -14.87 56.53 70.30
N ASN A 752 -14.59 56.71 69.01
CA ASN A 752 -14.06 55.66 68.12
C ASN A 752 -14.84 54.33 68.16
N GLY A 753 -16.17 54.39 68.24
CA GLY A 753 -17.05 53.22 68.28
C GLY A 753 -17.39 52.70 69.68
N CYS A 754 -16.65 53.11 70.70
CA CYS A 754 -16.92 52.78 72.11
C CYS A 754 -17.84 53.82 72.73
N SER A 755 -18.70 53.44 73.68
CA SER A 755 -19.54 54.36 74.45
C SER A 755 -19.57 53.95 75.92
N ASP A 756 -19.45 54.93 76.82
CA ASP A 756 -19.64 54.74 78.26
C ASP A 756 -20.47 55.91 78.84
N THR A 757 -21.17 55.69 79.94
CA THR A 757 -22.07 56.67 80.54
C THR A 757 -21.55 57.10 81.91
N SER A 758 -21.48 58.41 82.13
CA SER A 758 -21.06 58.94 83.43
C SER A 758 -22.02 58.56 84.55
N SER A 759 -21.52 58.58 85.79
CA SER A 759 -22.40 58.60 86.95
C SER A 759 -23.31 59.85 86.95
N CYS A 760 -24.50 59.71 87.56
CA CYS A 760 -25.47 60.78 87.71
C CYS A 760 -25.02 61.83 88.72
N ARG A 761 -25.20 63.10 88.38
CA ARG A 761 -24.76 64.25 89.18
C ARG A 761 -25.91 65.23 89.41
N ASN A 762 -26.15 65.58 90.67
CA ASN A 762 -27.22 66.49 91.08
C ASN A 762 -26.81 67.97 90.92
N VAL A 763 -27.71 68.79 90.37
CA VAL A 763 -27.58 70.26 90.22
C VAL A 763 -28.82 70.95 90.79
N THR A 764 -28.64 72.09 91.47
CA THR A 764 -29.75 72.84 92.12
C THR A 764 -29.79 74.29 91.62
N ILE A 765 -30.84 74.68 90.88
CA ILE A 765 -31.00 76.02 90.28
C ILE A 765 -31.86 76.93 91.18
N THR A 766 -31.32 78.06 91.63
CA THR A 766 -32.05 79.10 92.40
C THR A 766 -32.55 80.23 91.48
N ASN A 767 -33.87 80.27 91.21
CA ASN A 767 -34.51 81.29 90.35
C ASN A 767 -34.37 82.73 90.91
N ILE A 768 -34.01 83.69 90.04
CA ILE A 768 -34.00 85.13 90.30
C ILE A 768 -35.39 85.75 90.07
N ALA A 769 -35.80 86.62 91.00
CA ALA A 769 -37.15 87.14 91.19
C ALA A 769 -37.65 88.14 90.13
N THR A 770 -38.95 88.08 89.85
CA THR A 770 -39.78 89.15 89.25
C THR A 770 -39.75 90.41 90.12
N LEU A 771 -39.32 91.54 89.57
CA LEU A 771 -39.37 92.84 90.23
C LEU A 771 -40.81 93.40 90.19
N ASN A 772 -41.66 92.96 91.13
CA ASN A 772 -42.92 93.63 91.43
C ASN A 772 -42.63 94.93 92.19
N HIS A 773 -42.40 96.02 91.46
CA HIS A 773 -42.67 97.35 92.01
C HIS A 773 -44.19 97.55 91.97
N LYS A 774 -44.77 97.72 93.15
CA LYS A 774 -46.20 97.83 93.41
C LYS A 774 -46.80 99.03 92.69
N THR A 775 -47.37 98.83 91.50
CA THR A 775 -48.28 99.76 90.84
C THR A 775 -49.63 99.07 90.63
N SER A 776 -50.73 99.83 90.73
CA SER A 776 -52.12 99.36 90.72
C SER A 776 -52.62 98.83 89.36
N ILE A 777 -51.72 98.57 88.42
CA ILE A 777 -52.02 98.19 87.04
C ILE A 777 -51.75 96.68 86.88
N ASP A 778 -52.80 95.88 86.91
CA ASP A 778 -52.74 94.47 86.58
C ASP A 778 -52.85 94.32 85.07
N VAL A 779 -51.87 93.66 84.44
CA VAL A 779 -51.88 93.37 83.01
C VAL A 779 -51.63 91.89 82.76
N ASN A 780 -52.48 91.30 81.93
CA ASN A 780 -52.26 89.98 81.34
C ASN A 780 -52.18 90.11 79.82
N ALA A 781 -51.07 89.69 79.23
CA ALA A 781 -50.80 89.80 77.80
C ALA A 781 -50.83 88.41 77.15
N TYR A 782 -51.78 88.17 76.25
CA TYR A 782 -52.00 86.85 75.64
C TYR A 782 -52.57 86.91 74.21
N PRO A 783 -52.40 85.84 73.40
CA PRO A 783 -51.45 84.76 73.62
C PRO A 783 -50.00 85.28 73.58
N ASN A 784 -49.13 84.71 74.43
CA ASN A 784 -47.70 85.00 74.43
C ASN A 784 -46.96 83.65 74.48
N PRO A 785 -46.38 83.17 73.36
CA PRO A 785 -46.13 83.91 72.10
C PRO A 785 -47.39 84.23 71.25
N THR A 786 -47.34 85.30 70.47
CA THR A 786 -48.40 85.71 69.50
C THR A 786 -47.96 85.51 68.05
N ASN A 787 -48.93 85.30 67.15
CA ASN A 787 -48.71 85.23 65.70
C ASN A 787 -49.23 86.46 64.97
N ASN A 788 -50.48 86.86 65.18
CA ASN A 788 -51.07 87.98 64.42
C ASN A 788 -51.53 89.11 65.34
N ILE A 789 -52.16 88.78 66.47
CA ILE A 789 -52.74 89.78 67.38
C ILE A 789 -52.38 89.41 68.82
N ILE A 790 -51.94 90.40 69.60
CA ILE A 790 -51.80 90.26 71.06
C ILE A 790 -52.89 91.07 71.76
N HIS A 791 -53.47 90.47 72.80
CA HIS A 791 -54.46 91.09 73.66
C HIS A 791 -53.81 91.49 74.98
N PHE A 792 -54.08 92.72 75.41
CA PHE A 792 -53.75 93.22 76.73
C PHE A 792 -55.03 93.39 77.51
N GLU A 793 -55.22 92.51 78.50
CA GLU A 793 -56.30 92.63 79.47
C GLU A 793 -55.78 93.39 80.69
N THR A 794 -56.42 94.50 81.02
CA THR A 794 -56.01 95.40 82.10
C THR A 794 -57.19 95.78 82.96
N ASN A 795 -56.92 96.17 84.22
CA ASN A 795 -57.90 96.77 85.10
C ASN A 795 -58.10 98.29 84.87
N LEU A 796 -57.55 98.86 83.78
CA LEU A 796 -57.66 100.30 83.47
C LEU A 796 -58.92 100.63 82.67
N MET A 797 -59.57 101.76 83.01
CA MET A 797 -60.69 102.32 82.22
C MET A 797 -60.22 103.25 81.09
N GLU A 798 -59.11 103.97 81.30
CA GLU A 798 -58.42 104.81 80.29
C GLU A 798 -56.90 104.73 80.48
N GLY A 799 -56.13 104.74 79.38
CA GLY A 799 -54.66 104.67 79.42
C GLY A 799 -54.04 104.49 78.02
N THR A 800 -52.73 104.21 77.97
CA THR A 800 -52.00 103.99 76.71
C THR A 800 -51.10 102.77 76.79
N ILE A 801 -51.09 101.96 75.73
CA ILE A 801 -50.17 100.85 75.50
C ILE A 801 -49.14 101.29 74.47
N GLU A 802 -47.87 101.14 74.77
CA GLU A 802 -46.73 101.40 73.89
C GLU A 802 -45.94 100.11 73.69
N ILE A 803 -45.67 99.73 72.44
CA ILE A 803 -44.85 98.56 72.11
C ILE A 803 -43.51 99.03 71.57
N TYR A 804 -42.43 98.44 72.08
CA TYR A 804 -41.05 98.70 71.69
C TYR A 804 -40.39 97.43 71.13
N ASN A 805 -39.48 97.61 70.18
CA ASN A 805 -38.55 96.53 69.84
C ASN A 805 -37.51 96.34 70.96
N ILE A 806 -36.72 95.27 70.90
CA ILE A 806 -35.67 94.99 71.90
C ILE A 806 -34.59 96.07 72.03
N PHE A 807 -34.45 96.94 71.03
CA PHE A 807 -33.50 98.07 71.05
C PHE A 807 -34.11 99.33 71.68
N GLY A 808 -35.35 99.26 72.16
CA GLY A 808 -36.05 100.37 72.82
C GLY A 808 -36.69 101.37 71.86
N ALA A 809 -36.79 101.06 70.55
CA ALA A 809 -37.49 101.91 69.60
C ALA A 809 -39.00 101.66 69.67
N LEU A 810 -39.78 102.74 69.82
CA LEU A 810 -41.25 102.68 69.86
C LEU A 810 -41.79 102.28 68.48
N ILE A 811 -42.58 101.20 68.45
CA ILE A 811 -43.20 100.64 67.25
C ILE A 811 -44.59 101.20 67.06
N THR A 812 -45.41 101.12 68.11
CA THR A 812 -46.82 101.56 68.04
C THR A 812 -47.34 101.94 69.40
N THR A 813 -48.37 102.79 69.40
CA THR A 813 -49.10 103.22 70.58
C THR A 813 -50.59 103.01 70.37
N LYS A 814 -51.28 102.51 71.39
CA LYS A 814 -52.73 102.27 71.39
C LYS A 814 -53.38 102.85 72.64
N ILE A 815 -54.52 103.53 72.48
CA ILE A 815 -55.29 104.04 73.61
C ILE A 815 -56.17 102.90 74.15
N ILE A 816 -56.17 102.74 75.47
CA ILE A 816 -57.04 101.82 76.20
C ILE A 816 -58.38 102.52 76.40
N ASN A 817 -59.43 101.97 75.79
CA ASN A 817 -60.81 102.46 75.91
C ASN A 817 -61.76 101.38 76.49
N ASN A 818 -61.26 100.18 76.74
CA ASN A 818 -61.99 99.01 77.25
C ASN A 818 -61.00 98.10 78.00
N THR A 819 -61.53 97.21 78.85
CA THR A 819 -60.76 96.25 79.69
C THR A 819 -59.79 95.38 78.89
N ILE A 820 -60.13 95.05 77.63
CA ILE A 820 -59.26 94.33 76.70
C ILE A 820 -58.96 95.23 75.50
N THR A 821 -57.68 95.43 75.23
CA THR A 821 -57.20 96.17 74.06
C THR A 821 -56.30 95.27 73.21
N SER A 822 -56.62 95.16 71.92
CA SER A 822 -55.88 94.32 70.97
C SER A 822 -54.92 95.15 70.13
N VAL A 823 -53.71 94.64 69.93
CA VAL A 823 -52.71 95.22 69.02
C VAL A 823 -52.38 94.22 67.94
N ASP A 824 -52.48 94.67 66.69
CA ASP A 824 -52.08 93.90 65.51
C ASP A 824 -50.56 93.89 65.39
N THR A 825 -50.02 92.70 65.23
CA THR A 825 -48.59 92.37 65.17
C THR A 825 -48.23 91.62 63.89
N GLU A 826 -49.16 91.45 62.94
CA GLU A 826 -48.97 90.67 61.71
C GLU A 826 -47.76 91.17 60.90
N ASN A 827 -47.57 92.49 60.84
CA ASN A 827 -46.46 93.11 60.13
C ASN A 827 -45.18 93.26 60.96
N LEU A 828 -45.13 92.73 62.19
CA LEU A 828 -43.91 92.74 63.01
C LEU A 828 -43.09 91.47 62.74
N PRO A 829 -41.75 91.59 62.66
CA PRO A 829 -40.89 90.42 62.52
C PRO A 829 -40.94 89.54 63.78
N SER A 830 -40.71 88.23 63.63
CA SER A 830 -40.60 87.29 64.74
C SER A 830 -39.46 87.70 65.69
N GLY A 831 -39.72 87.70 66.99
CA GLY A 831 -38.76 88.17 68.00
C GLY A 831 -39.40 88.58 69.32
N ASN A 832 -38.57 89.04 70.25
CA ASN A 832 -39.01 89.56 71.54
C ASN A 832 -39.42 91.04 71.41
N PHE A 833 -40.48 91.42 72.12
CA PHE A 833 -40.98 92.79 72.19
C PHE A 833 -41.25 93.17 73.63
N ILE A 834 -41.12 94.46 73.92
CA ILE A 834 -41.41 95.05 75.23
C ILE A 834 -42.68 95.86 75.09
N TYR A 835 -43.60 95.73 76.04
CA TYR A 835 -44.76 96.61 76.12
C TYR A 835 -44.69 97.42 77.41
N ARG A 836 -45.14 98.68 77.32
CA ARG A 836 -45.36 99.57 78.46
C ARG A 836 -46.81 100.01 78.46
N ILE A 837 -47.49 99.87 79.58
CA ILE A 837 -48.85 100.38 79.78
C ILE A 837 -48.81 101.49 80.80
N THR A 838 -49.41 102.62 80.47
CA THR A 838 -49.43 103.83 81.30
C THR A 838 -50.88 104.27 81.56
N ASP A 839 -51.23 104.55 82.82
CA ASP A 839 -52.54 105.07 83.20
C ASP A 839 -52.66 106.60 83.03
N SER A 840 -53.85 107.17 83.21
CA SER A 840 -54.09 108.63 83.14
C SER A 840 -53.37 109.45 84.21
N SER A 841 -52.83 108.82 85.26
CA SER A 841 -52.00 109.42 86.31
C SER A 841 -50.50 109.22 86.07
N ASN A 842 -50.12 108.73 84.87
CA ASN A 842 -48.77 108.51 84.41
C ASN A 842 -47.99 107.39 85.14
N ASN A 843 -48.68 106.47 85.83
CA ASN A 843 -48.06 105.25 86.35
C ASN A 843 -47.92 104.23 85.23
N SER A 844 -46.77 103.54 85.17
CA SER A 844 -46.53 102.56 84.10
C SER A 844 -46.13 101.17 84.59
N VAL A 845 -46.60 100.13 83.91
CA VAL A 845 -46.11 98.74 84.02
C VAL A 845 -45.43 98.33 82.72
N ILE A 846 -44.33 97.58 82.83
CA ILE A 846 -43.57 97.09 81.67
C ILE A 846 -43.56 95.57 81.70
N GLY A 847 -43.85 94.96 80.55
CA GLY A 847 -43.74 93.52 80.35
C GLY A 847 -43.12 93.18 79.01
N ARG A 848 -43.01 91.89 78.72
CA ARG A 848 -42.47 91.39 77.44
C ARG A 848 -43.40 90.36 76.82
N PHE A 849 -43.39 90.30 75.49
CA PHE A 849 -44.02 89.22 74.74
C PHE A 849 -43.16 88.78 73.55
N ILE A 850 -43.46 87.62 72.99
CA ILE A 850 -42.75 87.02 71.87
C ILE A 850 -43.70 86.96 70.67
N LYS A 851 -43.26 87.48 69.51
CA LYS A 851 -43.89 87.25 68.20
C LYS A 851 -43.22 86.04 67.56
N GLN A 852 -44.00 85.05 67.15
CA GLN A 852 -43.53 83.91 66.37
C GLN A 852 -43.66 84.15 64.87
#